data_AF-A0A832MCT5-F1
#
_entry.id   AF-A0A832MCT5-F1
#
_cell.length_a   1.000
_cell.length_b   1.000
_cell.length_c   1.000
_cell.angle_alpha   90.00
_cell.angle_beta   90.00
_cell.angle_gamma   90.00
#
_symmetry.space_group_name_H-M   'P 1'
#
loop_
_entity.id
_entity.type
_entity.pdbx_description
1 polymer ?
#
loop_
_entity_poly.entity_id
_entity_poly.type
_entity_poly.pdbx_seq_one_letter_code
_entity_poly.pdbx_strand_id
1 'polypeptide(L)'
;MAGTNGRGGRYALAATAVALSCSLFAGLAAGQNKPAPKPKTPPAPKYATDADVVASMKKGIDYLLSAKNAQGNWETGRSWPKSGQKAGETSLVLYALMHAAHSLQDDLVYQQKLSWRNKETVGPAVDWLIQQTPEETYTAGMMASALTLLPKRKDEKPGEGVRGALERCRDYLMVGMGGDGGYTYSAPGGGDGARFQELWDKYVEALIAASRPGGNAKDEAEEVKKKREDLDKAVRSLRNSFGGADMAMQSVLANLRAKQTAAEAAKNAGEANRARAEIVELNKYWQNAPKTGGRNLAEELKKAREELARVSAQRVGVAFYEREVKDKDGKTVMRGNDKVMEKVPKTQADIDREIQQARAKLQSAEIQAKNDFSPIGDLSNAQYGALGAWALADWGMEIRTDYWEVTDRFWRLLQKQDGAWTYASTPGPSGNTTHTMGVAGIATLFVTTEFTDDKPPTLTPRTDPNIERGLAWLDKDFSAKGRGHFYYYMYGVERVGLSTGLKFFGTTDWYRDGSTAIIKQQKPDGSWDGEYNQNVSTSYALLFLSRGRNPIVFNKLQYEGPWNARPRDNAYITRWMAKEYEKPINWQIVNLKVDAEQWLDAPILLITGSVDPKFGPEDIAKLRTFINAGGLIFSTADGGAAAFTQAMQRYATEVVDRKYEMRPLPNNHVLFSNELVGSDIKAPPQMLGMSNGLREIWVHSTVDMGASWQARRYSQKDHFLIPAALFFYATGKGSLRGKLAPLAVDLTTAPEPVRTIGVARVDHQGNADPEPGAWARFAKLAEAEFKTKMPLSTVKFTELDAKKTPVAHITGTTGFTANEAEIAAAQKFIKDGGMFFIDAAGGSGQFGSSALSFIRSVYPSNALEPLPEDHPIINGKMPDGVDCSVVRWRNFARLKVRGVNTAQFEGVKDGNRWTVIYSAHDVTSGLLGTNTWGIVGYNADWAENLARNVVLFAHLQNNPPAASQPAATTAPATQAKTAAK
;
A
#
# COMPACT_ATOMS: atom_id res chain seq x y z
N MET A 1 44.08 22.16 -44.28
CA MET A 1 44.78 23.36 -43.77
C MET A 1 44.29 23.53 -42.33
N ALA A 2 44.99 22.91 -41.37
CA ALA A 2 46.06 23.49 -40.54
C ALA A 2 45.46 24.17 -39.28
N GLY A 3 45.75 23.77 -38.04
CA GLY A 3 46.66 22.77 -37.51
C GLY A 3 46.27 22.42 -36.05
N THR A 4 46.46 21.17 -35.61
CA THR A 4 47.68 20.64 -34.94
C THR A 4 47.71 20.98 -33.45
N ASN A 5 47.93 20.09 -32.48
CA ASN A 5 48.40 18.70 -32.39
C ASN A 5 48.10 18.23 -30.95
N GLY A 6 48.05 16.96 -30.56
CA GLY A 6 48.34 15.67 -31.17
C GLY A 6 48.10 14.59 -30.09
N ARG A 7 47.48 13.46 -30.45
CA ARG A 7 48.10 12.13 -30.66
C ARG A 7 48.46 11.41 -29.35
N GLY A 8 48.10 10.14 -29.13
CA GLY A 8 47.43 9.10 -29.93
C GLY A 8 47.06 7.95 -28.99
N GLY A 9 46.32 6.89 -29.34
CA GLY A 9 45.86 6.37 -30.61
C GLY A 9 45.92 4.84 -30.55
N ARG A 10 44.82 4.19 -31.01
CA ARG A 10 44.64 2.77 -31.43
C ARG A 10 44.16 1.81 -30.34
N TYR A 11 42.89 1.34 -30.33
CA TYR A 11 42.17 0.40 -31.23
C TYR A 11 42.99 -0.90 -31.46
N ALA A 12 42.51 -2.13 -31.28
CA ALA A 12 41.20 -2.71 -31.61
C ALA A 12 41.03 -4.14 -31.05
N LEU A 13 39.79 -4.66 -31.17
CA LEU A 13 39.36 -6.08 -31.33
C LEU A 13 39.22 -7.00 -30.11
N ALA A 14 37.97 -7.06 -29.62
CA ALA A 14 37.04 -8.20 -29.62
C ALA A 14 37.48 -9.62 -29.15
N ALA A 15 36.65 -10.10 -28.21
CA ALA A 15 36.01 -11.43 -28.15
C ALA A 15 36.55 -12.48 -27.15
N THR A 16 35.55 -12.99 -26.39
CA THR A 16 35.34 -14.37 -25.90
C THR A 16 35.79 -14.82 -24.50
N ALA A 17 34.79 -15.39 -23.79
CA ALA A 17 34.83 -16.56 -22.91
C ALA A 17 35.15 -16.42 -21.39
N VAL A 18 34.09 -16.29 -20.59
CA VAL A 18 33.53 -17.31 -19.67
C VAL A 18 34.51 -18.29 -18.97
N ALA A 19 34.53 -18.17 -17.64
CA ALA A 19 34.59 -19.21 -16.58
C ALA A 19 35.90 -19.95 -16.21
N LEU A 20 35.91 -20.32 -14.91
CA LEU A 20 36.90 -21.10 -14.12
C LEU A 20 38.18 -20.33 -13.75
N SER A 21 38.73 -20.40 -12.53
CA SER A 21 38.57 -21.39 -11.45
C SER A 21 39.11 -20.82 -10.13
N CYS A 22 38.49 -21.25 -9.04
CA CYS A 22 38.99 -21.13 -7.67
C CYS A 22 40.34 -21.83 -7.47
N SER A 23 41.00 -21.42 -6.38
CA SER A 23 42.01 -22.13 -5.58
C SER A 23 43.45 -21.73 -5.87
N LEU A 24 44.03 -20.93 -4.97
CA LEU A 24 45.40 -21.14 -4.51
C LEU A 24 45.66 -20.35 -3.21
N PHE A 25 46.28 -21.06 -2.27
CA PHE A 25 46.88 -20.64 -0.99
C PHE A 25 46.02 -20.65 0.28
N ALA A 26 45.93 -21.86 0.85
CA ALA A 26 46.05 -22.06 2.29
C ALA A 26 47.52 -22.29 2.66
N GLY A 27 48.02 -21.64 3.71
CA GLY A 27 49.28 -22.03 4.37
C GLY A 27 50.05 -20.91 5.08
N LEU A 28 50.02 -20.96 6.42
CA LEU A 28 50.97 -20.41 7.41
C LEU A 28 50.88 -18.92 7.79
N ALA A 29 50.31 -18.65 8.97
CA ALA A 29 51.08 -18.20 10.15
C ALA A 29 50.17 -18.09 11.37
N ALA A 30 50.38 -18.97 12.36
CA ALA A 30 49.87 -18.80 13.70
C ALA A 30 50.74 -17.76 14.44
N GLY A 31 50.15 -16.62 14.77
CA GLY A 31 50.76 -15.58 15.59
C GLY A 31 49.69 -14.94 16.46
N GLN A 32 49.86 -15.00 17.78
CA GLN A 32 48.99 -14.36 18.76
C GLN A 32 48.88 -12.86 18.48
N ASN A 33 47.68 -12.37 18.17
CA ASN A 33 47.39 -10.94 18.18
C ASN A 33 46.07 -10.69 18.90
N LYS A 34 46.15 -9.93 19.99
CA LYS A 34 44.99 -9.36 20.69
C LYS A 34 44.08 -8.66 19.66
N PRO A 35 42.75 -8.79 19.77
CA PRO A 35 41.85 -8.07 18.87
C PRO A 35 42.08 -6.56 19.07
N ALA A 36 42.41 -5.86 17.99
CA ALA A 36 42.41 -4.41 17.98
C ALA A 36 41.03 -3.91 18.43
N PRO A 37 40.94 -2.84 19.23
CA PRO A 37 39.66 -2.25 19.58
C PRO A 37 38.93 -1.90 18.29
N LYS A 38 37.72 -2.45 18.10
CA LYS A 38 36.87 -2.09 16.97
C LYS A 38 36.82 -0.56 16.89
N PRO A 39 37.07 0.06 15.72
CA PRO A 39 36.88 1.49 15.58
C PRO A 39 35.47 1.81 16.08
N LYS A 40 35.34 2.80 16.97
CA LYS A 40 34.03 3.25 17.46
C LYS A 40 33.21 3.61 16.23
N THR A 41 32.26 2.74 15.88
CA THR A 41 31.28 3.01 14.84
C THR A 41 30.66 4.37 15.17
N PRO A 42 30.61 5.33 14.24
CA PRO A 42 29.87 6.56 14.45
C PRO A 42 28.49 6.19 15.00
N PRO A 43 27.95 6.93 16.00
CA PRO A 43 26.62 6.65 16.51
C PRO A 43 25.65 6.60 15.32
N ALA A 44 24.81 5.57 15.29
CA ALA A 44 23.84 5.40 14.22
C ALA A 44 23.02 6.69 14.07
N PRO A 45 22.76 7.16 12.84
CA PRO A 45 21.98 8.37 12.64
C PRO A 45 20.61 8.22 13.31
N LYS A 46 20.24 9.20 14.14
CA LYS A 46 18.92 9.25 14.77
C LYS A 46 17.86 9.52 13.69
N TYR A 47 17.07 8.49 13.37
CA TYR A 47 15.92 8.57 12.47
C TYR A 47 14.70 9.12 13.20
N ALA A 48 13.75 9.69 12.45
CA ALA A 48 12.46 10.07 12.98
C ALA A 48 11.65 8.82 13.37
N THR A 49 11.04 8.88 14.54
CA THR A 49 10.10 7.85 15.02
C THR A 49 8.71 8.09 14.44
N ASP A 50 7.82 7.09 14.56
CA ASP A 50 6.43 7.24 14.17
C ASP A 50 5.71 8.37 14.94
N ALA A 51 6.09 8.58 16.21
CA ALA A 51 5.59 9.66 17.06
C ALA A 51 6.10 11.03 16.60
N ASP A 52 7.37 11.14 16.18
CA ASP A 52 7.92 12.38 15.62
C ASP A 52 7.17 12.79 14.35
N VAL A 53 6.85 11.81 13.48
CA VAL A 53 6.05 12.03 12.28
C VAL A 53 4.66 12.56 12.65
N VAL A 54 3.95 11.92 13.57
CA VAL A 54 2.61 12.37 14.00
C VAL A 54 2.67 13.78 14.58
N ALA A 55 3.64 14.07 15.44
CA ALA A 55 3.83 15.41 16.01
C ALA A 55 4.10 16.46 14.94
N SER A 56 4.92 16.13 13.93
CA SER A 56 5.21 17.02 12.82
C SER A 56 3.99 17.26 11.92
N MET A 57 3.22 16.21 11.62
CA MET A 57 1.96 16.33 10.87
C MET A 57 0.97 17.26 11.56
N LYS A 58 0.77 17.09 12.87
CA LYS A 58 -0.13 17.92 13.69
C LYS A 58 0.19 19.41 13.56
N LYS A 59 1.47 19.79 13.64
CA LYS A 59 1.92 21.17 13.44
C LYS A 59 1.64 21.67 12.02
N GLY A 60 1.89 20.86 10.99
CA GLY A 60 1.59 21.23 9.59
C GLY A 60 0.10 21.41 9.33
N ILE A 61 -0.74 20.56 9.93
CA ILE A 61 -2.20 20.67 9.89
C ILE A 61 -2.65 21.98 10.54
N ASP A 62 -2.18 22.26 11.77
CA ASP A 62 -2.56 23.47 12.49
C ASP A 62 -2.13 24.74 11.73
N TYR A 63 -0.94 24.73 11.12
CA TYR A 63 -0.51 25.80 10.21
C TYR A 63 -1.50 26.00 9.06
N LEU A 64 -1.82 24.95 8.29
CA LEU A 64 -2.73 25.07 7.14
C LEU A 64 -4.10 25.57 7.59
N LEU A 65 -4.66 25.05 8.67
CA LEU A 65 -5.94 25.53 9.19
C LEU A 65 -5.90 27.00 9.60
N SER A 66 -4.76 27.50 10.10
CA SER A 66 -4.57 28.92 10.43
C SER A 66 -4.39 29.83 9.20
N ALA A 67 -3.94 29.28 8.07
CA ALA A 67 -3.63 30.01 6.84
C ALA A 67 -4.85 30.29 5.94
N LYS A 68 -6.07 29.94 6.37
CA LYS A 68 -7.30 30.21 5.62
C LYS A 68 -7.57 31.71 5.49
N ASN A 69 -8.06 32.13 4.33
CA ASN A 69 -8.54 33.49 4.11
C ASN A 69 -9.97 33.70 4.66
N ALA A 70 -10.46 34.93 4.56
CA ALA A 70 -11.79 35.32 5.05
C ALA A 70 -12.95 34.59 4.33
N GLN A 71 -12.71 34.06 3.13
CA GLN A 71 -13.68 33.25 2.38
C GLN A 71 -13.64 31.77 2.78
N GLY A 72 -12.81 31.40 3.76
CA GLY A 72 -12.73 30.03 4.27
C GLY A 72 -11.98 29.07 3.36
N ASN A 73 -11.18 29.57 2.42
CA ASN A 73 -10.34 28.77 1.51
C ASN A 73 -8.86 29.22 1.56
N TRP A 74 -8.00 28.66 0.70
CA TRP A 74 -6.55 28.91 0.71
C TRP A 74 -6.03 29.66 -0.51
N GLU A 75 -6.91 30.20 -1.36
CA GLU A 75 -6.45 30.93 -2.54
C GLU A 75 -5.69 32.20 -2.13
N THR A 76 -4.39 32.26 -2.43
CA THR A 76 -3.51 33.38 -2.02
C THR A 76 -3.48 34.55 -3.00
N GLY A 77 -4.28 34.51 -4.07
CA GLY A 77 -4.35 35.56 -5.11
C GLY A 77 -3.08 35.75 -5.92
N ARG A 78 -1.98 35.05 -5.60
CA ARG A 78 -0.77 34.99 -6.40
C ARG A 78 -0.92 33.86 -7.40
N SER A 79 -1.04 34.25 -8.66
CA SER A 79 -1.04 33.42 -9.84
C SER A 79 0.16 32.48 -9.87
N TRP A 80 0.00 31.30 -9.29
CA TRP A 80 0.90 30.19 -9.54
C TRP A 80 0.15 29.10 -10.32
N PRO A 81 0.48 28.91 -11.61
CA PRO A 81 1.44 29.62 -12.46
C PRO A 81 0.74 30.65 -13.38
N LYS A 82 0.98 31.94 -13.13
CA LYS A 82 0.80 33.08 -14.05
C LYS A 82 -0.60 33.41 -14.64
N SER A 83 -1.64 32.59 -14.51
CA SER A 83 -2.96 32.84 -15.16
C SER A 83 -4.14 33.24 -14.25
N GLY A 84 -3.99 33.29 -12.93
CA GLY A 84 -5.13 33.58 -12.04
C GLY A 84 -6.01 32.36 -11.75
N GLN A 85 -5.43 31.15 -11.81
CA GLN A 85 -6.01 29.88 -11.35
C GLN A 85 -6.82 30.05 -10.07
N LYS A 86 -8.07 29.58 -10.10
CA LYS A 86 -8.92 29.44 -8.92
C LYS A 86 -8.99 27.95 -8.55
N ALA A 87 -9.12 27.69 -7.25
CA ALA A 87 -9.33 26.39 -6.63
C ALA A 87 -8.16 25.40 -6.63
N GLY A 88 -7.05 25.68 -7.33
CA GLY A 88 -5.89 24.77 -7.35
C GLY A 88 -5.23 24.62 -5.97
N GLU A 89 -4.92 25.73 -5.31
CA GLU A 89 -4.28 25.75 -3.99
C GLU A 89 -5.20 25.13 -2.93
N THR A 90 -6.46 25.55 -2.90
CA THR A 90 -7.49 25.00 -2.01
C THR A 90 -7.67 23.50 -2.20
N SER A 91 -7.65 23.01 -3.45
CA SER A 91 -7.75 21.58 -3.73
C SER A 91 -6.55 20.79 -3.20
N LEU A 92 -5.33 21.30 -3.38
CA LEU A 92 -4.12 20.64 -2.85
C LEU A 92 -4.11 20.59 -1.32
N VAL A 93 -4.48 21.71 -0.67
CA VAL A 93 -4.58 21.77 0.80
C VAL A 93 -5.65 20.79 1.29
N LEU A 94 -6.84 20.80 0.68
CA LEU A 94 -7.90 19.85 1.04
C LEU A 94 -7.44 18.39 0.85
N TYR A 95 -6.78 18.09 -0.27
CA TYR A 95 -6.23 16.76 -0.54
C TYR A 95 -5.24 16.31 0.55
N ALA A 96 -4.33 17.19 0.97
CA ALA A 96 -3.38 16.91 2.05
C ALA A 96 -4.09 16.71 3.40
N LEU A 97 -5.04 17.57 3.75
CA LEU A 97 -5.79 17.49 5.01
C LEU A 97 -6.66 16.23 5.08
N MET A 98 -7.27 15.78 3.99
CA MET A 98 -8.07 14.54 3.96
C MET A 98 -7.20 13.29 4.12
N HIS A 99 -6.02 13.22 3.50
CA HIS A 99 -5.08 12.13 3.75
C HIS A 99 -4.53 12.15 5.17
N ALA A 100 -4.27 13.33 5.72
CA ALA A 100 -3.88 13.47 7.12
C ALA A 100 -5.00 13.03 8.08
N ALA A 101 -6.26 13.32 7.74
CA ALA A 101 -7.43 12.88 8.52
C ALA A 101 -7.53 11.36 8.58
N HIS A 102 -7.37 10.66 7.46
CA HIS A 102 -7.34 9.19 7.44
C HIS A 102 -6.16 8.63 8.27
N SER A 103 -4.98 9.25 8.15
CA SER A 103 -3.77 8.82 8.87
C SER A 103 -3.88 9.01 10.40
N LEU A 104 -4.63 10.04 10.84
CA LEU A 104 -4.87 10.39 12.24
C LEU A 104 -6.28 10.02 12.72
N GLN A 105 -6.95 9.06 12.07
CA GLN A 105 -8.34 8.69 12.38
C GLN A 105 -8.57 8.25 13.83
N ASP A 106 -7.53 7.71 14.49
CA ASP A 106 -7.58 7.25 15.89
C ASP A 106 -7.29 8.40 16.90
N ASP A 107 -6.92 9.59 16.42
CA ASP A 107 -6.77 10.80 17.25
C ASP A 107 -8.06 11.61 17.24
N LEU A 108 -8.87 11.50 18.30
CA LEU A 108 -10.19 12.13 18.38
C LEU A 108 -10.18 13.65 18.16
N VAL A 109 -9.12 14.34 18.63
CA VAL A 109 -9.01 15.80 18.47
C VAL A 109 -8.83 16.14 16.99
N TYR A 110 -7.91 15.46 16.31
CA TYR A 110 -7.64 15.73 14.90
C TYR A 110 -8.72 15.16 13.98
N GLN A 111 -9.37 14.06 14.36
CA GLN A 111 -10.54 13.53 13.66
C GLN A 111 -11.67 14.57 13.62
N GLN A 112 -11.95 15.25 14.74
CA GLN A 112 -12.97 16.30 14.80
C GLN A 112 -12.52 17.58 14.06
N LYS A 113 -11.26 18.01 14.25
CA LYS A 113 -10.70 19.18 13.54
C LYS A 113 -10.71 19.01 12.02
N LEU A 114 -10.41 17.81 11.51
CA LEU A 114 -10.29 17.54 10.09
C LEU A 114 -11.57 17.00 9.44
N SER A 115 -12.65 16.89 10.22
CA SER A 115 -13.95 16.53 9.65
C SER A 115 -14.34 17.52 8.56
N TRP A 116 -14.63 17.02 7.36
CA TRP A 116 -15.10 17.83 6.24
C TRP A 116 -16.43 18.52 6.52
N ARG A 117 -17.16 18.13 7.58
CA ARG A 117 -18.40 18.76 8.04
C ARG A 117 -18.19 19.84 9.10
N ASN A 118 -16.97 19.98 9.61
CA ASN A 118 -16.67 20.97 10.63
C ASN A 118 -16.70 22.37 9.99
N LYS A 119 -17.70 23.17 10.41
CA LYS A 119 -17.99 24.50 9.86
C LYS A 119 -16.93 25.54 10.18
N GLU A 120 -16.07 25.29 11.17
CA GLU A 120 -15.02 26.22 11.59
C GLU A 120 -13.68 25.90 10.90
N THR A 121 -13.47 24.66 10.45
CA THR A 121 -12.20 24.19 9.89
C THR A 121 -12.30 23.93 8.38
N VAL A 122 -12.70 22.72 7.97
CA VAL A 122 -12.58 22.23 6.59
C VAL A 122 -13.85 22.50 5.78
N GLY A 123 -15.02 22.51 6.43
CA GLY A 123 -16.33 22.63 5.77
C GLY A 123 -16.47 23.82 4.81
N PRO A 124 -16.09 25.06 5.20
CA PRO A 124 -16.20 26.21 4.31
C PRO A 124 -15.42 26.06 3.00
N ALA A 125 -14.25 25.42 3.03
CA ALA A 125 -13.46 25.19 1.83
C ALA A 125 -14.12 24.18 0.90
N VAL A 126 -14.75 23.14 1.44
CA VAL A 126 -15.53 22.16 0.66
C VAL A 126 -16.72 22.84 0.01
N ASP A 127 -17.51 23.60 0.78
CA ASP A 127 -18.69 24.33 0.29
C ASP A 127 -18.35 25.34 -0.80
N TRP A 128 -17.18 26.00 -0.68
CA TRP A 128 -16.66 26.89 -1.70
C TRP A 128 -16.18 26.12 -2.94
N LEU A 129 -15.46 25.01 -2.76
CA LEU A 129 -14.85 24.23 -3.84
C LEU A 129 -15.91 23.57 -4.73
N ILE A 130 -17.00 23.03 -4.16
CA ILE A 130 -18.09 22.41 -4.94
C ILE A 130 -18.85 23.39 -5.83
N GLN A 131 -18.68 24.69 -5.65
CA GLN A 131 -19.25 25.73 -6.51
C GLN A 131 -18.34 26.13 -7.67
N GLN A 132 -17.08 25.67 -7.67
CA GLN A 132 -16.10 26.07 -8.69
C GLN A 132 -16.25 25.22 -9.96
N THR A 133 -15.96 25.83 -11.10
CA THR A 133 -15.81 25.14 -12.39
C THR A 133 -14.32 25.14 -12.74
N PRO A 134 -13.69 23.97 -12.93
CA PRO A 134 -12.28 23.94 -13.30
C PRO A 134 -12.10 24.41 -14.75
N GLU A 135 -11.23 25.40 -14.93
CA GLU A 135 -10.86 25.95 -16.25
C GLU A 135 -9.42 25.55 -16.65
N GLU A 136 -8.69 24.89 -15.75
CA GLU A 136 -7.29 24.53 -15.90
C GLU A 136 -7.00 23.12 -15.39
N THR A 137 -5.96 22.49 -15.95
CA THR A 137 -5.63 21.08 -15.72
C THR A 137 -5.26 20.77 -14.27
N TYR A 138 -4.45 21.63 -13.64
CA TYR A 138 -4.10 21.48 -12.23
C TYR A 138 -5.34 21.56 -11.33
N THR A 139 -6.21 22.55 -11.57
CA THR A 139 -7.47 22.68 -10.82
C THR A 139 -8.33 21.44 -11.00
N ALA A 140 -8.61 21.00 -12.24
CA ALA A 140 -9.44 19.82 -12.48
C ALA A 140 -8.87 18.56 -11.82
N GLY A 141 -7.57 18.31 -12.00
CA GLY A 141 -6.89 17.12 -11.48
C GLY A 141 -6.83 17.08 -9.96
N MET A 142 -6.46 18.19 -9.32
CA MET A 142 -6.37 18.27 -7.86
C MET A 142 -7.75 18.33 -7.21
N MET A 143 -8.70 19.07 -7.77
CA MET A 143 -10.08 19.15 -7.26
C MET A 143 -10.75 17.79 -7.30
N ALA A 144 -10.61 17.04 -8.42
CA ALA A 144 -11.04 15.65 -8.48
C ALA A 144 -10.36 14.79 -7.40
N SER A 145 -9.03 14.89 -7.27
CA SER A 145 -8.27 14.11 -6.28
C SER A 145 -8.69 14.39 -4.84
N ALA A 146 -9.03 15.64 -4.51
CA ALA A 146 -9.46 16.05 -3.18
C ALA A 146 -10.89 15.62 -2.86
N LEU A 147 -11.83 15.92 -3.77
CA LEU A 147 -13.26 15.72 -3.54
C LEU A 147 -13.65 14.24 -3.53
N THR A 148 -12.93 13.36 -4.22
CA THR A 148 -13.21 11.91 -4.19
C THR A 148 -12.86 11.24 -2.87
N LEU A 149 -12.09 11.90 -2.00
CA LEU A 149 -11.83 11.42 -0.63
C LEU A 149 -12.99 11.69 0.33
N LEU A 150 -13.95 12.54 -0.07
CA LEU A 150 -15.12 12.81 0.74
C LEU A 150 -16.12 11.64 0.64
N PRO A 151 -16.76 11.24 1.76
CA PRO A 151 -17.76 10.18 1.76
C PRO A 151 -18.90 10.46 0.77
N LYS A 152 -19.27 9.44 -0.02
CA LYS A 152 -20.39 9.52 -0.96
C LYS A 152 -21.71 9.71 -0.20
N ARG A 153 -22.50 10.71 -0.57
CA ARG A 153 -23.88 10.86 -0.11
C ARG A 153 -24.79 9.93 -0.91
N LYS A 154 -25.64 9.16 -0.22
CA LYS A 154 -26.51 8.15 -0.86
C LYS A 154 -27.64 8.76 -1.72
N ASP A 155 -27.96 10.02 -1.47
CA ASP A 155 -29.10 10.78 -2.01
C ASP A 155 -28.69 11.91 -2.97
N GLU A 156 -27.40 12.10 -3.24
CA GLU A 156 -26.90 13.18 -4.09
C GLU A 156 -27.19 12.90 -5.57
N LYS A 157 -28.00 13.79 -6.18
CA LYS A 157 -28.40 13.70 -7.59
C LYS A 157 -27.26 14.18 -8.51
N PRO A 158 -27.26 13.77 -9.79
CA PRO A 158 -26.35 14.37 -10.79
C PRO A 158 -26.46 15.90 -10.78
N GLY A 159 -25.32 16.59 -10.90
CA GLY A 159 -25.24 18.06 -10.85
C GLY A 159 -25.29 18.70 -9.46
N GLU A 160 -25.58 17.96 -8.40
CA GLU A 160 -25.64 18.49 -7.02
C GLU A 160 -24.34 18.20 -6.23
N GLY A 161 -23.99 19.13 -5.35
CA GLY A 161 -22.94 18.97 -4.34
C GLY A 161 -21.59 18.48 -4.88
N VAL A 162 -21.03 17.47 -4.21
CA VAL A 162 -19.70 16.90 -4.54
C VAL A 162 -19.74 16.21 -5.89
N ARG A 163 -20.78 15.39 -6.15
CA ARG A 163 -20.96 14.72 -7.44
C ARG A 163 -20.96 15.70 -8.61
N GLY A 164 -21.72 16.80 -8.52
CA GLY A 164 -21.76 17.81 -9.59
C GLY A 164 -20.39 18.46 -9.85
N ALA A 165 -19.61 18.67 -8.79
CA ALA A 165 -18.24 19.19 -8.90
C ALA A 165 -17.29 18.18 -9.57
N LEU A 166 -17.41 16.89 -9.25
CA LEU A 166 -16.64 15.80 -9.88
C LEU A 166 -17.02 15.61 -11.36
N GLU A 167 -18.30 15.76 -11.71
CA GLU A 167 -18.79 15.73 -13.10
C GLU A 167 -18.13 16.84 -13.94
N ARG A 168 -18.03 18.07 -13.41
CA ARG A 168 -17.29 19.16 -14.09
C ARG A 168 -15.80 18.87 -14.23
N CYS A 169 -15.17 18.26 -13.22
CA CYS A 169 -13.76 17.85 -13.32
C CYS A 169 -13.55 16.78 -14.40
N ARG A 170 -14.41 15.75 -14.43
CA ARG A 170 -14.38 14.71 -15.48
C ARG A 170 -14.48 15.35 -16.85
N ASP A 171 -15.48 16.21 -17.05
CA ASP A 171 -15.76 16.82 -18.35
C ASP A 171 -14.57 17.66 -18.83
N TYR A 172 -13.94 18.44 -17.93
CA TYR A 172 -12.70 19.13 -18.24
C TYR A 172 -11.58 18.16 -18.63
N LEU A 173 -11.33 17.10 -17.86
CA LEU A 173 -10.22 16.17 -18.12
C LEU A 173 -10.37 15.47 -19.47
N MET A 174 -11.58 15.15 -19.90
CA MET A 174 -11.82 14.54 -21.21
C MET A 174 -11.49 15.47 -22.39
N VAL A 175 -11.67 16.79 -22.23
CA VAL A 175 -11.40 17.78 -23.29
C VAL A 175 -10.06 18.50 -23.12
N GLY A 176 -9.45 18.44 -21.93
CA GLY A 176 -8.17 19.06 -21.62
C GLY A 176 -6.98 18.28 -22.16
N MET A 177 -7.15 16.97 -22.37
CA MET A 177 -6.13 16.12 -22.98
C MET A 177 -6.03 16.42 -24.48
N GLY A 178 -4.83 16.67 -24.98
CA GLY A 178 -4.52 16.72 -26.41
C GLY A 178 -4.73 15.36 -27.08
N GLY A 179 -4.90 15.33 -28.40
CA GLY A 179 -5.17 14.09 -29.15
C GLY A 179 -4.12 12.97 -28.97
N ASP A 180 -2.89 13.33 -28.59
CA ASP A 180 -1.79 12.41 -28.30
C ASP A 180 -1.49 12.21 -26.80
N GLY A 181 -2.41 12.63 -25.91
CA GLY A 181 -2.36 12.33 -24.47
C GLY A 181 -1.72 13.39 -23.57
N GLY A 182 -1.07 14.39 -24.15
CA GLY A 182 -0.45 15.48 -23.39
C GLY A 182 -1.48 16.51 -22.91
N TYR A 183 -1.23 17.14 -21.76
CA TYR A 183 -2.04 18.24 -21.25
C TYR A 183 -1.26 19.54 -21.22
N THR A 184 -1.97 20.65 -21.41
CA THR A 184 -1.45 22.00 -21.17
C THR A 184 -2.14 22.62 -19.95
N TYR A 185 -1.81 23.87 -19.61
CA TYR A 185 -2.48 24.59 -18.53
C TYR A 185 -3.98 24.77 -18.77
N SER A 186 -4.39 24.97 -20.03
CA SER A 186 -5.78 25.15 -20.45
C SER A 186 -6.22 24.09 -21.47
N ALA A 187 -7.52 23.92 -21.65
CA ALA A 187 -8.06 22.98 -22.65
C ALA A 187 -7.72 23.43 -24.10
N PRO A 188 -7.14 22.55 -24.95
CA PRO A 188 -6.92 22.85 -26.36
C PRO A 188 -8.23 23.16 -27.08
N GLY A 189 -8.31 24.31 -27.76
CA GLY A 189 -9.53 24.70 -28.48
C GLY A 189 -10.72 25.09 -27.59
N GLY A 190 -10.50 25.39 -26.30
CA GLY A 190 -11.57 25.68 -25.33
C GLY A 190 -12.55 26.79 -25.75
N GLY A 191 -12.07 27.82 -26.46
CA GLY A 191 -12.93 28.87 -27.02
C GLY A 191 -13.93 28.37 -28.06
N ASP A 192 -13.57 27.37 -28.87
CA ASP A 192 -14.45 26.81 -29.90
C ASP A 192 -15.49 25.85 -29.31
N GLY A 193 -15.18 25.19 -28.19
CA GLY A 193 -16.15 24.37 -27.45
C GLY A 193 -17.30 25.20 -26.89
N ALA A 194 -16.99 26.33 -26.25
CA ALA A 194 -18.01 27.26 -25.76
C ALA A 194 -18.86 27.87 -26.89
N ARG A 195 -18.24 28.10 -28.06
CA ARG A 195 -18.91 28.64 -29.25
C ARG A 195 -19.66 27.60 -30.07
N PHE A 196 -19.44 26.31 -29.83
CA PHE A 196 -20.04 25.24 -30.64
C PHE A 196 -21.56 25.27 -30.61
N GLN A 197 -22.17 25.50 -29.44
CA GLN A 197 -23.63 25.68 -29.32
C GLN A 197 -24.12 26.89 -30.14
N GLU A 198 -23.41 28.02 -30.07
CA GLU A 198 -23.76 29.23 -30.84
C GLU A 198 -23.66 28.99 -32.35
N LEU A 199 -22.60 28.31 -32.80
CA LEU A 199 -22.40 27.94 -34.20
C LEU A 199 -23.46 26.94 -34.68
N TRP A 200 -23.84 25.99 -33.83
CA TRP A 200 -24.92 25.04 -34.07
C TRP A 200 -26.26 25.76 -34.24
N ASP A 201 -26.60 26.63 -33.30
CA ASP A 201 -27.86 27.40 -33.34
C ASP A 201 -27.93 28.25 -34.62
N LYS A 202 -26.83 28.92 -35.00
CA LYS A 202 -26.72 29.69 -36.26
C LYS A 202 -26.88 28.82 -37.52
N TYR A 203 -26.35 27.60 -37.51
CA TYR A 203 -26.53 26.64 -38.62
C TYR A 203 -27.99 26.20 -38.75
N VAL A 204 -28.63 25.87 -37.63
CA VAL A 204 -30.05 25.48 -37.61
C VAL A 204 -30.95 26.64 -38.03
N GLU A 205 -30.68 27.86 -37.58
CA GLU A 205 -31.44 29.05 -38.02
C GLU A 205 -31.35 29.28 -39.53
N ALA A 206 -30.17 29.10 -40.12
CA ALA A 206 -29.99 29.19 -41.58
C ALA A 206 -30.77 28.08 -42.32
N LEU A 207 -30.77 26.85 -41.81
CA LEU A 207 -31.58 25.75 -42.37
C LEU A 207 -33.08 26.05 -42.32
N ILE A 208 -33.56 26.60 -41.19
CA ILE A 208 -34.96 26.98 -41.03
C ILE A 208 -35.30 28.10 -42.02
N ALA A 209 -34.45 29.12 -42.17
CA ALA A 209 -34.67 30.21 -43.11
C ALA A 209 -34.79 29.69 -44.56
N ALA A 210 -33.87 28.82 -45.00
CA ALA A 210 -33.86 28.22 -46.33
C ALA A 210 -35.08 27.30 -46.62
N SER A 211 -35.82 26.91 -45.59
CA SER A 211 -37.04 26.08 -45.73
C SER A 211 -38.33 26.90 -45.88
N ARG A 212 -38.28 28.24 -45.75
CA ARG A 212 -39.47 29.11 -45.83
C ARG A 212 -39.86 29.43 -47.29
N PRO A 213 -41.16 29.45 -47.63
CA PRO A 213 -41.60 29.86 -48.97
C PRO A 213 -41.36 31.36 -49.21
N GLY A 214 -40.69 31.72 -50.32
CA GLY A 214 -40.60 33.11 -50.81
C GLY A 214 -39.23 33.80 -50.71
N GLY A 215 -38.18 33.10 -50.27
CA GLY A 215 -36.80 33.62 -50.21
C GLY A 215 -35.97 33.43 -51.50
N ASN A 216 -34.81 34.09 -51.58
CA ASN A 216 -33.84 33.84 -52.65
C ASN A 216 -33.07 32.54 -52.34
N ALA A 217 -33.54 31.43 -52.92
CA ALA A 217 -33.00 30.09 -52.68
C ALA A 217 -31.49 29.95 -52.88
N LYS A 218 -30.86 30.78 -53.73
CA LYS A 218 -29.42 30.75 -53.96
C LYS A 218 -28.63 31.39 -52.81
N ASP A 219 -29.09 32.53 -52.31
CA ASP A 219 -28.42 33.25 -51.22
C ASP A 219 -28.58 32.50 -49.89
N GLU A 220 -29.75 31.90 -49.67
CA GLU A 220 -30.05 31.09 -48.48
C GLU A 220 -29.23 29.79 -48.46
N ALA A 221 -29.07 29.12 -49.60
CA ALA A 221 -28.20 27.94 -49.72
C ALA A 221 -26.71 28.26 -49.44
N GLU A 222 -26.23 29.43 -49.88
CA GLU A 222 -24.85 29.86 -49.63
C GLU A 222 -24.62 30.23 -48.15
N GLU A 223 -25.59 30.87 -47.47
CA GLU A 223 -25.49 31.11 -46.02
C GLU A 223 -25.51 29.81 -45.21
N VAL A 224 -26.36 28.83 -45.54
CA VAL A 224 -26.33 27.50 -44.88
C VAL A 224 -24.95 26.85 -45.02
N LYS A 225 -24.37 26.89 -46.23
CA LYS A 225 -23.04 26.36 -46.50
C LYS A 225 -21.97 27.06 -45.66
N LYS A 226 -22.01 28.39 -45.58
CA LYS A 226 -21.07 29.18 -44.78
C LYS A 226 -21.16 28.87 -43.28
N LYS A 227 -22.37 28.77 -42.71
CA LYS A 227 -22.55 28.38 -41.30
C LYS A 227 -22.04 26.97 -41.03
N ARG A 228 -22.26 26.05 -41.98
CA ARG A 228 -21.71 24.69 -41.90
C ARG A 228 -20.18 24.70 -41.96
N GLU A 229 -19.57 25.53 -42.79
CA GLU A 229 -18.10 25.65 -42.85
C GLU A 229 -17.50 26.19 -41.55
N ASP A 230 -18.17 27.14 -40.89
CA ASP A 230 -17.75 27.65 -39.58
C ASP A 230 -17.88 26.58 -38.49
N LEU A 231 -18.97 25.79 -38.50
CA LEU A 231 -19.13 24.63 -37.62
C LEU A 231 -18.03 23.57 -37.88
N ASP A 232 -17.72 23.29 -39.15
CA ASP A 232 -16.67 22.35 -39.56
C ASP A 232 -15.26 22.82 -39.12
N LYS A 233 -14.98 24.12 -39.13
CA LYS A 233 -13.73 24.69 -38.58
C LYS A 233 -13.66 24.47 -37.07
N ALA A 234 -14.75 24.71 -36.35
CA ALA A 234 -14.80 24.45 -34.91
C ALA A 234 -14.61 22.96 -34.59
N VAL A 235 -15.25 22.05 -35.34
CA VAL A 235 -15.03 20.60 -35.18
C VAL A 235 -13.57 20.21 -35.39
N ARG A 236 -12.92 20.74 -36.44
CA ARG A 236 -11.49 20.47 -36.69
C ARG A 236 -10.61 20.96 -35.53
N SER A 237 -10.88 22.15 -35.01
CA SER A 237 -10.17 22.71 -33.85
C SER A 237 -10.36 21.85 -32.59
N LEU A 238 -11.60 21.46 -32.30
CA LEU A 238 -11.95 20.64 -31.14
C LEU A 238 -11.31 19.25 -31.15
N ARG A 239 -11.03 18.70 -32.34
CA ARG A 239 -10.33 17.41 -32.50
C ARG A 239 -8.81 17.46 -32.25
N ASN A 240 -8.26 18.64 -31.98
CA ASN A 240 -6.92 18.75 -31.41
C ASN A 240 -6.89 18.29 -29.94
N SER A 241 -8.05 18.28 -29.28
CA SER A 241 -8.24 17.61 -28.00
C SER A 241 -8.82 16.21 -28.19
N PHE A 242 -8.59 15.33 -27.21
CA PHE A 242 -9.03 13.95 -27.21
C PHE A 242 -10.56 13.82 -27.31
N GLY A 243 -11.29 14.47 -26.40
CA GLY A 243 -12.75 14.36 -26.32
C GLY A 243 -13.53 15.59 -26.77
N GLY A 244 -12.88 16.68 -27.20
CA GLY A 244 -13.53 17.99 -27.36
C GLY A 244 -14.70 18.00 -28.33
N ALA A 245 -14.56 17.37 -29.50
CA ALA A 245 -15.64 17.35 -30.49
C ALA A 245 -16.83 16.46 -30.04
N ASP A 246 -16.53 15.33 -29.39
CA ASP A 246 -17.55 14.44 -28.81
C ASP A 246 -18.34 15.16 -27.71
N MET A 247 -17.63 15.84 -26.80
CA MET A 247 -18.22 16.55 -25.66
C MET A 247 -19.07 17.74 -26.11
N ALA A 248 -18.60 18.51 -27.10
CA ALA A 248 -19.37 19.62 -27.66
C ALA A 248 -20.68 19.12 -28.30
N MET A 249 -20.64 18.00 -29.04
CA MET A 249 -21.84 17.38 -29.61
C MET A 249 -22.80 16.87 -28.52
N GLN A 250 -22.27 16.18 -27.49
CA GLN A 250 -23.07 15.68 -26.37
C GLN A 250 -23.74 16.82 -25.59
N SER A 251 -23.07 17.96 -25.44
CA SER A 251 -23.64 19.16 -24.81
C SER A 251 -24.84 19.69 -25.58
N VAL A 252 -24.73 19.84 -26.92
CA VAL A 252 -25.85 20.26 -27.77
C VAL A 252 -26.99 19.25 -27.68
N LEU A 253 -26.68 17.95 -27.75
CA LEU A 253 -27.68 16.88 -27.65
C LEU A 253 -28.42 16.91 -26.30
N ALA A 254 -27.70 17.12 -25.19
CA ALA A 254 -28.29 17.24 -23.86
C ALA A 254 -29.23 18.46 -23.77
N ASN A 255 -28.82 19.61 -24.30
CA ASN A 255 -29.65 20.82 -24.36
C ASN A 255 -30.93 20.59 -25.19
N LEU A 256 -30.81 19.93 -26.34
CA LEU A 256 -31.96 19.61 -27.19
C LEU A 256 -32.92 18.62 -26.52
N ARG A 257 -32.40 17.60 -25.82
CA ARG A 257 -33.21 16.67 -25.04
C ARG A 257 -33.92 17.36 -23.88
N ALA A 258 -33.24 18.26 -23.17
CA ALA A 258 -33.84 19.06 -22.11
C ALA A 258 -34.98 19.96 -22.64
N LYS A 259 -34.74 20.64 -23.77
CA LYS A 259 -35.78 21.42 -24.48
C LYS A 259 -36.96 20.55 -24.89
N GLN A 260 -36.70 19.36 -25.44
CA GLN A 260 -37.75 18.39 -25.81
C GLN A 260 -38.60 18.00 -24.59
N THR A 261 -37.96 17.57 -23.50
CA THR A 261 -38.65 17.14 -22.27
C THR A 261 -39.46 18.29 -21.66
N ALA A 262 -38.91 19.51 -21.62
CA ALA A 262 -39.62 20.69 -21.12
C ALA A 262 -40.84 21.04 -21.99
N ALA A 263 -40.71 21.00 -23.32
CA ALA A 263 -41.80 21.24 -24.25
C ALA A 263 -42.91 20.17 -24.16
N GLU A 264 -42.53 18.90 -24.02
CA GLU A 264 -43.48 17.79 -23.80
C GLU A 264 -44.24 17.96 -22.47
N ALA A 265 -43.54 18.34 -21.39
CA ALA A 265 -44.16 18.63 -20.09
C ALA A 265 -45.11 19.84 -20.16
N ALA A 266 -44.74 20.87 -20.93
CA ALA A 266 -45.57 22.04 -21.20
C ALA A 266 -46.69 21.78 -22.23
N LYS A 267 -46.79 20.56 -22.78
CA LYS A 267 -47.71 20.18 -23.87
C LYS A 267 -47.58 21.05 -25.14
N ASN A 268 -46.40 21.62 -25.37
CA ASN A 268 -46.09 22.38 -26.58
C ASN A 268 -45.59 21.45 -27.69
N ALA A 269 -46.53 20.92 -28.48
CA ALA A 269 -46.21 19.98 -29.57
C ALA A 269 -45.29 20.58 -30.64
N GLY A 270 -45.37 21.90 -30.88
CA GLY A 270 -44.54 22.59 -31.86
C GLY A 270 -43.06 22.61 -31.46
N GLU A 271 -42.77 23.00 -30.22
CA GLU A 271 -41.40 23.01 -29.69
C GLU A 271 -40.83 21.60 -29.51
N ALA A 272 -41.66 20.64 -29.07
CA ALA A 272 -41.24 19.24 -28.95
C ALA A 272 -40.84 18.64 -30.30
N ASN A 273 -41.63 18.88 -31.36
CA ASN A 273 -41.32 18.42 -32.71
C ASN A 273 -40.10 19.13 -33.30
N ARG A 274 -39.93 20.43 -33.03
CA ARG A 274 -38.73 21.17 -33.42
C ARG A 274 -37.47 20.58 -32.79
N ALA A 275 -37.48 20.34 -31.47
CA ALA A 275 -36.36 19.74 -30.77
C ALA A 275 -36.01 18.34 -31.33
N ARG A 276 -37.01 17.51 -31.64
CA ARG A 276 -36.80 16.19 -32.29
C ARG A 276 -36.15 16.32 -33.67
N ALA A 277 -36.60 17.26 -34.49
CA ALA A 277 -36.03 17.50 -35.82
C ALA A 277 -34.57 17.97 -35.74
N GLU A 278 -34.27 18.88 -34.79
CA GLU A 278 -32.90 19.34 -34.54
C GLU A 278 -31.98 18.20 -34.05
N ILE A 279 -32.48 17.27 -33.22
CA ILE A 279 -31.73 16.06 -32.82
C ILE A 279 -31.40 15.18 -34.03
N VAL A 280 -32.34 14.98 -34.95
CA VAL A 280 -32.11 14.20 -36.18
C VAL A 280 -31.06 14.88 -37.05
N GLU A 281 -31.14 16.21 -37.22
CA GLU A 281 -30.15 16.98 -37.98
C GLU A 281 -28.77 16.96 -37.32
N LEU A 282 -28.68 17.06 -35.99
CA LEU A 282 -27.43 16.93 -35.24
C LEU A 282 -26.75 15.58 -35.50
N ASN A 283 -27.52 14.50 -35.42
CA ASN A 283 -27.01 13.15 -35.72
C ASN A 283 -26.52 13.04 -37.17
N LYS A 284 -27.26 13.61 -38.13
CA LYS A 284 -26.89 13.63 -39.55
C LYS A 284 -25.63 14.45 -39.80
N TYR A 285 -25.52 15.63 -39.19
CA TYR A 285 -24.31 16.45 -39.25
C TYR A 285 -23.11 15.66 -38.70
N TRP A 286 -23.26 15.05 -37.51
CA TRP A 286 -22.19 14.34 -36.83
C TRP A 286 -21.64 13.16 -37.64
N GLN A 287 -22.53 12.37 -38.28
CA GLN A 287 -22.12 11.28 -39.19
C GLN A 287 -21.25 11.76 -40.36
N ASN A 288 -21.41 13.02 -40.77
CA ASN A 288 -20.73 13.63 -41.92
C ASN A 288 -19.71 14.69 -41.51
N ALA A 289 -19.43 14.85 -40.21
CA ALA A 289 -18.56 15.89 -39.69
C ALA A 289 -17.11 15.66 -40.15
N PRO A 290 -16.35 16.72 -40.44
CA PRO A 290 -15.02 16.63 -41.05
C PRO A 290 -14.09 15.78 -40.18
N LYS A 291 -13.56 14.69 -40.74
CA LYS A 291 -12.50 13.86 -40.13
C LYS A 291 -11.19 14.65 -40.05
N THR A 292 -10.41 14.46 -38.99
CA THR A 292 -9.03 14.96 -38.97
C THR A 292 -8.31 14.32 -40.15
N GLY A 293 -7.56 15.12 -40.91
CA GLY A 293 -6.95 14.69 -42.19
C GLY A 293 -5.84 13.64 -42.06
N GLY A 294 -5.55 13.15 -40.84
CA GLY A 294 -4.65 12.03 -40.61
C GLY A 294 -5.37 10.71 -40.84
N ARG A 295 -4.65 9.71 -41.36
CA ARG A 295 -5.13 8.32 -41.31
C ARG A 295 -5.55 7.99 -39.87
N ASN A 296 -6.56 7.14 -39.69
CA ASN A 296 -6.94 6.70 -38.35
C ASN A 296 -5.93 5.65 -37.87
N LEU A 297 -4.71 6.08 -37.51
CA LEU A 297 -3.60 5.20 -37.13
C LEU A 297 -3.94 4.32 -35.93
N ALA A 298 -4.81 4.78 -35.02
CA ALA A 298 -5.31 3.96 -33.93
C ALA A 298 -6.12 2.75 -34.45
N GLU A 299 -6.98 2.97 -35.44
CA GLU A 299 -7.73 1.91 -36.12
C GLU A 299 -6.82 1.01 -36.98
N GLU A 300 -5.79 1.57 -37.63
CA GLU A 300 -4.80 0.78 -38.37
C GLU A 300 -3.95 -0.11 -37.44
N LEU A 301 -3.49 0.44 -36.30
CA LEU A 301 -2.80 -0.32 -35.25
C LEU A 301 -3.70 -1.40 -34.66
N LYS A 302 -4.96 -1.07 -34.36
CA LYS A 302 -5.95 -2.02 -33.86
C LYS A 302 -6.15 -3.16 -34.86
N LYS A 303 -6.41 -2.85 -36.13
CA LYS A 303 -6.56 -3.86 -37.21
C LYS A 303 -5.31 -4.70 -37.38
N ALA A 304 -4.12 -4.10 -37.33
CA ALA A 304 -2.86 -4.85 -37.43
C ALA A 304 -2.65 -5.80 -36.24
N ARG A 305 -3.01 -5.37 -35.02
CA ARG A 305 -2.97 -6.23 -33.82
C ARG A 305 -3.99 -7.37 -33.90
N GLU A 306 -5.22 -7.07 -34.32
CA GLU A 306 -6.27 -8.08 -34.53
C GLU A 306 -5.89 -9.07 -35.62
N GLU A 307 -5.29 -8.61 -36.73
CA GLU A 307 -4.77 -9.46 -37.80
C GLU A 307 -3.68 -10.39 -37.27
N LEU A 308 -2.69 -9.85 -36.54
CA LEU A 308 -1.62 -10.66 -35.94
C LEU A 308 -2.17 -11.68 -34.94
N ALA A 309 -3.10 -11.28 -34.07
CA ALA A 309 -3.72 -12.18 -33.10
C ALA A 309 -4.50 -13.29 -33.80
N ARG A 310 -5.31 -12.95 -34.81
CA ARG A 310 -6.09 -13.90 -35.60
C ARG A 310 -5.21 -14.91 -36.31
N VAL A 311 -4.15 -14.47 -36.99
CA VAL A 311 -3.22 -15.35 -37.72
C VAL A 311 -2.39 -16.19 -36.74
N SER A 312 -1.96 -15.62 -35.61
CA SER A 312 -1.19 -16.36 -34.58
C SER A 312 -2.02 -17.43 -33.87
N ALA A 313 -3.33 -17.25 -33.75
CA ALA A 313 -4.24 -18.23 -33.19
C ALA A 313 -4.64 -19.34 -34.19
N GLN A 314 -4.28 -19.20 -35.46
CA GLN A 314 -4.70 -20.09 -36.53
C GLN A 314 -3.91 -21.42 -36.48
N ARG A 315 -4.61 -22.53 -36.23
CA ARG A 315 -4.01 -23.89 -36.18
C ARG A 315 -4.22 -24.70 -37.46
N VAL A 316 -5.17 -24.29 -38.29
CA VAL A 316 -5.51 -24.93 -39.57
C VAL A 316 -6.01 -23.84 -40.51
N GLY A 317 -5.65 -23.92 -41.80
CA GLY A 317 -6.07 -22.94 -42.79
C GLY A 317 -6.06 -23.51 -44.20
N VAL A 318 -6.57 -22.73 -45.15
CA VAL A 318 -6.63 -23.09 -46.57
C VAL A 318 -5.84 -22.06 -47.37
N ALA A 319 -4.91 -22.52 -48.20
CA ALA A 319 -4.22 -21.72 -49.20
C ALA A 319 -4.77 -22.08 -50.59
N PHE A 320 -4.69 -21.12 -51.51
CA PHE A 320 -5.05 -21.35 -52.91
C PHE A 320 -3.76 -21.28 -53.75
N TYR A 321 -3.48 -22.36 -54.47
CA TYR A 321 -2.33 -22.43 -55.37
C TYR A 321 -2.81 -22.52 -56.82
N GLU A 322 -2.08 -21.88 -57.73
CA GLU A 322 -2.28 -22.07 -59.17
C GLU A 322 -1.73 -23.45 -59.56
N ARG A 323 -2.59 -24.35 -60.05
CA ARG A 323 -2.17 -25.66 -60.55
C ARG A 323 -1.87 -25.57 -62.05
N GLU A 324 -0.70 -26.02 -62.48
CA GLU A 324 -0.42 -26.24 -63.90
C GLU A 324 -1.26 -27.40 -64.44
N VAL A 325 -2.08 -27.15 -65.46
CA VAL A 325 -2.84 -28.19 -66.17
C VAL A 325 -1.93 -28.79 -67.24
N LYS A 326 -1.69 -30.11 -67.15
CA LYS A 326 -0.88 -30.86 -68.13
C LYS A 326 -1.78 -31.78 -68.98
N ASP A 327 -1.49 -31.90 -70.26
CA ASP A 327 -2.17 -32.86 -71.14
C ASP A 327 -1.67 -34.31 -70.92
N LYS A 328 -2.26 -35.24 -71.69
CA LYS A 328 -2.00 -36.68 -71.65
C LYS A 328 -0.55 -37.04 -71.99
N ASP A 329 0.21 -36.11 -72.57
CA ASP A 329 1.60 -36.25 -72.99
C ASP A 329 2.56 -35.47 -72.08
N GLY A 330 2.06 -34.88 -70.99
CA GLY A 330 2.86 -34.19 -69.96
C GLY A 330 3.24 -32.75 -70.29
N LYS A 331 2.68 -32.13 -71.34
CA LYS A 331 2.92 -30.71 -71.67
C LYS A 331 1.94 -29.79 -70.93
N THR A 332 2.46 -28.67 -70.42
CA THR A 332 1.66 -27.61 -69.80
C THR A 332 0.74 -26.97 -70.85
N VAL A 333 -0.56 -27.07 -70.67
CA VAL A 333 -1.58 -26.53 -71.57
C VAL A 333 -2.16 -25.27 -70.95
N MET A 334 -1.49 -24.12 -71.11
CA MET A 334 -2.05 -22.83 -70.69
C MET A 334 -2.29 -21.95 -71.91
N ARG A 335 -3.56 -21.62 -72.18
CA ARG A 335 -3.95 -20.35 -72.82
C ARG A 335 -4.42 -19.41 -71.72
N GLY A 336 -4.18 -18.11 -71.89
CA GLY A 336 -4.22 -17.09 -70.83
C GLY A 336 -5.48 -17.03 -69.95
N ASN A 337 -5.34 -16.28 -68.84
CA ASN A 337 -6.33 -15.93 -67.81
C ASN A 337 -7.17 -17.03 -67.12
N ASP A 338 -7.12 -18.29 -67.55
CA ASP A 338 -7.78 -19.40 -66.85
C ASP A 338 -6.92 -19.91 -65.67
N LYS A 339 -7.03 -19.22 -64.52
CA LYS A 339 -6.39 -19.64 -63.26
C LYS A 339 -7.26 -20.68 -62.55
N VAL A 340 -6.85 -21.94 -62.56
CA VAL A 340 -7.48 -22.98 -61.74
C VAL A 340 -6.85 -22.93 -60.34
N MET A 341 -7.61 -22.42 -59.37
CA MET A 341 -7.20 -22.31 -57.98
C MET A 341 -7.51 -23.61 -57.23
N GLU A 342 -6.48 -24.34 -56.81
CA GLU A 342 -6.65 -25.56 -56.01
C GLU A 342 -6.69 -25.21 -54.52
N LYS A 343 -7.68 -25.76 -53.81
CA LYS A 343 -7.88 -25.58 -52.38
C LYS A 343 -7.00 -26.57 -51.61
N VAL A 344 -5.90 -26.10 -51.03
CA VAL A 344 -4.93 -26.96 -50.31
C VAL A 344 -4.84 -26.55 -48.83
N PRO A 345 -4.70 -27.47 -47.87
CA PRO A 345 -4.40 -27.13 -46.49
C PRO A 345 -3.10 -26.29 -46.39
N LYS A 346 -3.12 -25.21 -45.62
CA LYS A 346 -1.91 -24.41 -45.34
C LYS A 346 -0.86 -25.28 -44.67
N THR A 347 0.38 -25.19 -45.14
CA THR A 347 1.52 -25.77 -44.44
C THR A 347 1.91 -24.89 -43.25
N GLN A 348 2.70 -25.42 -42.31
CA GLN A 348 3.24 -24.62 -41.20
C GLN A 348 4.07 -23.43 -41.71
N ALA A 349 4.80 -23.60 -42.83
CA ALA A 349 5.57 -22.53 -43.45
C ALA A 349 4.70 -21.39 -44.01
N ASP A 350 3.49 -21.69 -44.49
CA ASP A 350 2.53 -20.68 -44.95
C ASP A 350 1.99 -19.86 -43.77
N ILE A 351 1.66 -20.54 -42.66
CA ILE A 351 1.23 -19.90 -41.42
C ILE A 351 2.35 -19.00 -40.87
N ASP A 352 3.58 -19.50 -40.83
CA ASP A 352 4.74 -18.72 -40.36
C ASP A 352 5.00 -17.49 -41.24
N ARG A 353 4.85 -17.61 -42.57
CA ARG A 353 4.97 -16.47 -43.50
C ARG A 353 3.90 -15.42 -43.25
N GLU A 354 2.65 -15.82 -43.03
CA GLU A 354 1.55 -14.90 -42.71
C GLU A 354 1.77 -14.22 -41.35
N ILE A 355 2.26 -14.95 -40.35
CA ILE A 355 2.65 -14.37 -39.06
C ILE A 355 3.73 -13.30 -39.26
N GLN A 356 4.76 -13.59 -40.06
CA GLN A 356 5.83 -12.62 -40.35
C GLN A 356 5.30 -11.38 -41.09
N GLN A 357 4.41 -11.56 -42.07
CA GLN A 357 3.76 -10.45 -42.76
C GLN A 357 2.89 -9.60 -41.83
N ALA A 358 2.08 -10.24 -40.97
CA ALA A 358 1.27 -9.53 -39.98
C ALA A 358 2.14 -8.78 -38.95
N ARG A 359 3.28 -9.37 -38.53
CA ARG A 359 4.27 -8.69 -37.68
C ARG A 359 4.89 -7.49 -38.38
N ALA A 360 5.29 -7.62 -39.65
CA ALA A 360 5.86 -6.52 -40.42
C ALA A 360 4.85 -5.37 -40.64
N LYS A 361 3.57 -5.70 -40.88
CA LYS A 361 2.48 -4.71 -40.94
C LYS A 361 2.30 -3.99 -39.61
N LEU A 362 2.24 -4.73 -38.50
CA LEU A 362 2.14 -4.15 -37.17
C LEU A 362 3.33 -3.23 -36.87
N GLN A 363 4.55 -3.69 -37.13
CA GLN A 363 5.77 -2.91 -36.95
C GLN A 363 5.77 -1.64 -37.80
N SER A 364 5.31 -1.71 -39.05
CA SER A 364 5.20 -0.55 -39.93
C SER A 364 4.18 0.46 -39.40
N ALA A 365 3.03 -0.02 -38.93
CA ALA A 365 2.01 0.83 -38.29
C ALA A 365 2.52 1.46 -36.98
N GLU A 366 3.31 0.73 -36.19
CA GLU A 366 3.94 1.25 -34.97
C GLU A 366 5.01 2.32 -35.25
N ILE A 367 5.85 2.11 -36.28
CA ILE A 367 6.82 3.11 -36.73
C ILE A 367 6.09 4.36 -37.22
N GLN A 368 5.05 4.19 -38.02
CA GLN A 368 4.29 5.33 -38.53
C GLN A 368 3.59 6.07 -37.39
N ALA A 369 2.97 5.36 -36.43
CA ALA A 369 2.35 5.97 -35.26
C ALA A 369 3.36 6.74 -34.40
N LYS A 370 4.61 6.27 -34.33
CA LYS A 370 5.68 6.99 -33.65
C LYS A 370 6.15 8.24 -34.42
N ASN A 371 6.16 8.20 -35.75
CA ASN A 371 6.53 9.35 -36.58
C ASN A 371 5.45 10.44 -36.56
N ASP A 372 4.18 10.03 -36.49
CA ASP A 372 3.03 10.93 -36.44
C ASP A 372 2.75 11.44 -35.01
N PHE A 373 3.40 10.87 -33.99
CA PHE A 373 3.26 11.27 -32.59
C PHE A 373 3.77 12.71 -32.39
N SER A 374 2.84 13.62 -32.18
CA SER A 374 3.10 15.05 -32.03
C SER A 374 2.40 15.59 -30.78
N PRO A 375 2.84 15.14 -29.58
CA PRO A 375 2.25 15.57 -28.32
C PRO A 375 2.39 17.08 -28.09
N ILE A 376 1.42 17.64 -27.38
CA ILE A 376 1.43 19.02 -26.88
C ILE A 376 1.57 19.05 -25.36
N GLY A 377 2.03 20.19 -24.83
CA GLY A 377 2.01 20.47 -23.40
C GLY A 377 3.23 20.00 -22.61
N ASP A 378 2.99 19.58 -21.37
CA ASP A 378 4.04 19.16 -20.44
C ASP A 378 3.63 17.96 -19.59
N LEU A 379 4.64 17.27 -19.05
CA LEU A 379 4.47 16.02 -18.32
C LEU A 379 3.93 16.23 -16.90
N SER A 380 4.00 17.44 -16.34
CA SER A 380 3.42 17.74 -15.02
C SER A 380 1.91 17.90 -15.11
N ASN A 381 1.42 18.69 -16.07
CA ASN A 381 0.00 18.78 -16.40
C ASN A 381 -0.56 17.39 -16.77
N ALA A 382 0.16 16.62 -17.60
CA ALA A 382 -0.27 15.26 -17.97
C ALA A 382 -0.36 14.34 -16.75
N GLN A 383 0.54 14.49 -15.77
CA GLN A 383 0.48 13.73 -14.52
C GLN A 383 -0.80 14.06 -13.74
N TYR A 384 -1.10 15.35 -13.52
CA TYR A 384 -2.31 15.76 -12.79
C TYR A 384 -3.60 15.41 -13.52
N GLY A 385 -3.60 15.45 -14.86
CA GLY A 385 -4.71 14.95 -15.67
C GLY A 385 -4.98 13.46 -15.43
N ALA A 386 -3.92 12.63 -15.49
CA ALA A 386 -4.02 11.19 -15.22
C ALA A 386 -4.47 10.87 -13.78
N LEU A 387 -3.96 11.61 -12.79
CA LEU A 387 -4.31 11.41 -11.39
C LEU A 387 -5.75 11.81 -11.08
N GLY A 388 -6.23 12.92 -11.64
CA GLY A 388 -7.62 13.33 -11.53
C GLY A 388 -8.55 12.30 -12.14
N ALA A 389 -8.25 11.83 -13.35
CA ALA A 389 -9.02 10.77 -14.00
C ALA A 389 -9.01 9.47 -13.17
N TRP A 390 -7.88 9.13 -12.55
CA TRP A 390 -7.77 7.92 -11.72
C TRP A 390 -8.57 8.04 -10.43
N ALA A 391 -8.55 9.21 -9.79
CA ALA A 391 -9.38 9.50 -8.63
C ALA A 391 -10.88 9.39 -8.95
N LEU A 392 -11.32 9.91 -10.11
CA LEU A 392 -12.71 9.80 -10.57
C LEU A 392 -13.11 8.35 -10.86
N ALA A 393 -12.24 7.59 -11.52
CA ALA A 393 -12.46 6.16 -11.78
C ALA A 393 -12.52 5.35 -10.48
N ASP A 394 -11.65 5.64 -9.50
CA ASP A 394 -11.68 4.98 -8.18
C ASP A 394 -12.96 5.28 -7.39
N TRP A 395 -13.47 6.50 -7.54
CA TRP A 395 -14.77 6.91 -7.02
C TRP A 395 -15.94 6.28 -7.78
N GLY A 396 -15.70 5.57 -8.89
CA GLY A 396 -16.73 4.86 -9.66
C GLY A 396 -17.39 5.69 -10.75
N MET A 397 -16.79 6.82 -11.15
CA MET A 397 -17.18 7.49 -12.39
C MET A 397 -16.57 6.76 -13.58
N GLU A 398 -17.35 6.59 -14.64
CA GLU A 398 -16.85 5.98 -15.87
C GLU A 398 -15.91 6.95 -16.60
N ILE A 399 -14.71 6.45 -16.93
CA ILE A 399 -13.73 7.10 -17.80
C ILE A 399 -13.53 6.16 -18.99
N ARG A 400 -13.62 6.66 -20.21
CA ARG A 400 -13.54 5.84 -21.43
C ARG A 400 -12.21 5.08 -21.49
N THR A 401 -12.24 3.83 -21.93
CA THR A 401 -11.04 2.96 -22.00
C THR A 401 -9.92 3.56 -22.86
N ASP A 402 -10.28 4.19 -23.99
CA ASP A 402 -9.33 4.81 -24.91
C ASP A 402 -8.56 6.00 -24.31
N TYR A 403 -9.08 6.63 -23.25
CA TYR A 403 -8.35 7.65 -22.48
C TYR A 403 -7.07 7.06 -21.88
N TRP A 404 -7.19 5.86 -21.30
CA TRP A 404 -6.08 5.18 -20.64
C TRP A 404 -5.04 4.68 -21.65
N GLU A 405 -5.49 4.19 -22.80
CA GLU A 405 -4.60 3.75 -23.90
C GLU A 405 -3.79 4.92 -24.47
N VAL A 406 -4.42 6.08 -24.68
CA VAL A 406 -3.74 7.29 -25.16
C VAL A 406 -2.76 7.83 -24.12
N THR A 407 -3.16 7.86 -22.84
CA THR A 407 -2.28 8.29 -21.74
C THR A 407 -1.08 7.34 -21.60
N ASP A 408 -1.30 6.02 -21.63
CA ASP A 408 -0.23 5.02 -21.55
C ASP A 408 0.78 5.18 -22.69
N ARG A 409 0.29 5.31 -23.92
CA ARG A 409 1.12 5.55 -25.10
C ARG A 409 1.97 6.82 -24.97
N PHE A 410 1.35 7.92 -24.51
CA PHE A 410 2.03 9.21 -24.31
C PHE A 410 3.27 9.07 -23.41
N TRP A 411 3.09 8.47 -22.23
CA TRP A 411 4.19 8.29 -21.27
C TRP A 411 5.25 7.32 -21.78
N ARG A 412 4.86 6.22 -22.45
CA ARG A 412 5.82 5.24 -23.00
C ARG A 412 6.68 5.83 -24.11
N LEU A 413 6.10 6.63 -25.02
CA LEU A 413 6.83 7.22 -26.14
C LEU A 413 7.74 8.39 -25.73
N LEU A 414 7.45 9.05 -24.61
CA LEU A 414 8.27 10.15 -24.08
C LEU A 414 9.37 9.71 -23.10
N GLN A 415 9.40 8.44 -22.67
CA GLN A 415 10.46 7.95 -21.81
C GLN A 415 11.81 7.99 -22.52
N LYS A 416 12.83 8.53 -21.85
CA LYS A 416 14.20 8.62 -22.36
C LYS A 416 14.96 7.30 -22.14
N GLN A 417 16.13 7.20 -22.75
CA GLN A 417 16.96 5.98 -22.70
C GLN A 417 17.44 5.65 -21.29
N ASP A 418 17.65 6.65 -20.44
CA ASP A 418 18.02 6.50 -19.04
C ASP A 418 16.88 5.94 -18.17
N GLY A 419 15.65 5.90 -18.69
CA GLY A 419 14.45 5.46 -17.97
C GLY A 419 13.61 6.59 -17.37
N ALA A 420 14.05 7.84 -17.43
CA ALA A 420 13.35 8.99 -16.88
C ALA A 420 12.60 9.81 -17.96
N TRP A 421 12.01 10.93 -17.54
CA TRP A 421 11.22 11.83 -18.40
C TRP A 421 11.70 13.29 -18.27
N THR A 422 11.50 14.05 -19.34
CA THR A 422 11.72 15.51 -19.37
C THR A 422 10.53 16.26 -18.80
N TYR A 423 10.60 17.59 -18.69
CA TYR A 423 9.43 18.40 -18.34
C TYR A 423 8.52 18.66 -19.55
N ALA A 424 9.08 19.20 -20.64
CA ALA A 424 8.34 19.45 -21.87
C ALA A 424 8.05 18.14 -22.62
N SER A 425 6.89 18.06 -23.27
CA SER A 425 6.48 16.91 -24.09
C SER A 425 7.13 16.92 -25.49
N THR A 426 8.44 17.16 -25.58
CA THR A 426 9.15 17.20 -26.87
C THR A 426 9.59 15.79 -27.29
N PRO A 427 9.15 15.27 -28.46
CA PRO A 427 9.66 14.01 -29.01
C PRO A 427 11.17 14.04 -29.27
N GLY A 428 11.81 12.87 -29.20
CA GLY A 428 13.24 12.71 -29.50
C GLY A 428 14.15 12.64 -28.26
N PRO A 429 15.48 12.46 -28.44
CA PRO A 429 16.44 12.28 -27.34
C PRO A 429 16.85 13.59 -26.65
N SER A 430 16.47 14.76 -27.17
CA SER A 430 16.82 16.06 -26.62
C SER A 430 16.08 16.37 -25.30
N GLY A 431 16.71 17.21 -24.46
CA GLY A 431 16.17 17.72 -23.19
C GLY A 431 16.70 16.98 -21.96
N ASN A 432 16.99 17.72 -20.88
CA ASN A 432 17.45 17.12 -19.62
C ASN A 432 16.28 16.46 -18.89
N THR A 433 16.45 15.20 -18.50
CA THR A 433 15.50 14.50 -17.63
C THR A 433 15.42 15.21 -16.28
N THR A 434 14.24 15.16 -15.65
CA THR A 434 14.00 15.81 -14.36
C THR A 434 13.53 14.78 -13.35
N HIS A 435 13.97 14.91 -12.10
CA HIS A 435 13.67 13.91 -11.06
C HIS A 435 12.16 13.84 -10.77
N THR A 436 11.47 14.97 -10.79
CA THR A 436 10.02 15.06 -10.59
C THR A 436 9.24 14.33 -11.67
N MET A 437 9.66 14.47 -12.93
CA MET A 437 9.00 13.77 -14.05
C MET A 437 9.41 12.30 -14.14
N GLY A 438 10.62 11.96 -13.69
CA GLY A 438 11.06 10.58 -13.46
C GLY A 438 10.08 9.79 -12.60
N VAL A 439 9.83 10.27 -11.37
CA VAL A 439 8.87 9.63 -10.45
C VAL A 439 7.42 9.77 -10.93
N ALA A 440 7.08 10.86 -11.64
CA ALA A 440 5.76 11.01 -12.25
C ALA A 440 5.46 9.95 -13.29
N GLY A 441 6.39 9.71 -14.22
CA GLY A 441 6.20 8.74 -15.29
C GLY A 441 6.08 7.31 -14.78
N ILE A 442 6.89 6.93 -13.78
CA ILE A 442 6.76 5.63 -13.11
C ILE A 442 5.35 5.49 -12.52
N ALA A 443 4.93 6.44 -11.68
CA ALA A 443 3.63 6.39 -11.02
C ALA A 443 2.47 6.37 -12.03
N THR A 444 2.54 7.17 -13.11
CA THR A 444 1.49 7.20 -14.12
C THR A 444 1.41 5.92 -14.94
N LEU A 445 2.54 5.28 -15.28
CA LEU A 445 2.51 3.96 -15.94
C LEU A 445 1.88 2.88 -15.06
N PHE A 446 2.10 2.91 -13.74
CA PHE A 446 1.39 2.02 -12.81
C PHE A 446 -0.12 2.27 -12.77
N VAL A 447 -0.54 3.52 -12.93
CA VAL A 447 -1.97 3.88 -13.04
C VAL A 447 -2.56 3.40 -14.36
N THR A 448 -1.93 3.69 -15.49
CA THR A 448 -2.49 3.34 -16.81
C THR A 448 -2.56 1.83 -17.02
N THR A 449 -1.54 1.08 -16.56
CA THR A 449 -1.53 -0.38 -16.64
C THR A 449 -2.68 -1.06 -15.89
N GLU A 450 -3.27 -0.41 -14.88
CA GLU A 450 -4.49 -0.91 -14.21
C GLU A 450 -5.69 -1.01 -15.17
N PHE A 451 -5.71 -0.20 -16.23
CA PHE A 451 -6.79 -0.10 -17.21
C PHE A 451 -6.42 -0.68 -18.57
N THR A 452 -5.12 -0.72 -18.92
CA THR A 452 -4.65 -1.21 -20.21
C THR A 452 -4.16 -2.66 -20.20
N ASP A 453 -3.90 -3.26 -19.03
CA ASP A 453 -3.58 -4.68 -18.93
C ASP A 453 -4.86 -5.54 -18.78
N ASP A 454 -5.35 -6.04 -19.90
CA ASP A 454 -6.53 -6.91 -20.01
C ASP A 454 -6.19 -8.41 -20.01
N LYS A 455 -4.91 -8.75 -19.97
CA LYS A 455 -4.46 -10.13 -20.18
C LYS A 455 -4.68 -10.96 -18.92
N PRO A 456 -4.97 -12.26 -19.07
CA PRO A 456 -5.15 -13.14 -17.93
C PRO A 456 -3.87 -13.22 -17.07
N PRO A 457 -4.00 -13.43 -15.75
CA PRO A 457 -2.85 -13.65 -14.90
C PRO A 457 -2.02 -14.89 -15.31
N THR A 458 -0.70 -14.81 -15.21
CA THR A 458 0.27 -15.84 -15.63
C THR A 458 1.15 -16.30 -14.48
N LEU A 459 1.61 -17.56 -14.47
CA LEU A 459 2.51 -18.10 -13.43
C LEU A 459 3.94 -17.56 -13.49
N THR A 460 4.25 -16.73 -14.47
CA THR A 460 5.48 -15.96 -14.55
C THR A 460 5.15 -14.46 -14.46
N PRO A 461 5.98 -13.67 -13.77
CA PRO A 461 5.82 -12.22 -13.75
C PRO A 461 5.89 -11.68 -15.17
N ARG A 462 4.91 -10.87 -15.56
CA ARG A 462 4.99 -10.10 -16.80
C ARG A 462 5.72 -8.80 -16.49
N THR A 463 6.97 -8.71 -16.93
CA THR A 463 7.76 -7.49 -16.78
C THR A 463 7.30 -6.44 -17.80
N ASP A 464 7.35 -5.18 -17.39
CA ASP A 464 7.11 -4.04 -18.26
C ASP A 464 8.43 -3.28 -18.44
N PRO A 465 9.06 -3.32 -19.63
CA PRO A 465 10.39 -2.76 -19.82
C PRO A 465 10.46 -1.25 -19.61
N ASN A 466 9.36 -0.50 -19.77
CA ASN A 466 9.35 0.93 -19.47
C ASN A 466 9.35 1.16 -17.95
N ILE A 467 8.52 0.42 -17.21
CA ILE A 467 8.48 0.51 -15.74
C ILE A 467 9.81 0.07 -15.14
N GLU A 468 10.37 -1.07 -15.58
CA GLU A 468 11.65 -1.60 -15.07
C GLU A 468 12.80 -0.60 -15.27
N ARG A 469 12.89 0.06 -16.44
CA ARG A 469 13.90 1.10 -16.66
C ARG A 469 13.69 2.32 -15.74
N GLY A 470 12.44 2.72 -15.53
CA GLY A 470 12.12 3.83 -14.62
C GLY A 470 12.47 3.50 -13.16
N LEU A 471 12.19 2.28 -12.70
CA LEU A 471 12.56 1.83 -11.36
C LEU A 471 14.08 1.70 -11.21
N ALA A 472 14.77 1.16 -12.21
CA ALA A 472 16.24 1.08 -12.20
C ALA A 472 16.89 2.47 -12.17
N TRP A 473 16.31 3.46 -12.87
CA TRP A 473 16.73 4.86 -12.78
C TRP A 473 16.53 5.41 -11.37
N LEU A 474 15.36 5.21 -10.78
CA LEU A 474 15.05 5.70 -9.44
C LEU A 474 15.95 5.05 -8.38
N ASP A 475 16.17 3.74 -8.44
CA ASP A 475 17.06 3.02 -7.52
C ASP A 475 18.48 3.59 -7.51
N LYS A 476 18.97 4.01 -8.68
CA LYS A 476 20.30 4.59 -8.84
C LYS A 476 20.38 6.04 -8.35
N ASP A 477 19.36 6.86 -8.66
CA ASP A 477 19.42 8.32 -8.50
C ASP A 477 18.61 8.86 -7.30
N PHE A 478 17.91 8.00 -6.56
CA PHE A 478 17.07 8.38 -5.41
C PHE A 478 17.86 9.18 -4.36
N SER A 479 17.21 10.22 -3.81
CA SER A 479 17.76 11.02 -2.72
C SER A 479 16.66 11.42 -1.73
N ALA A 480 16.73 10.88 -0.52
CA ALA A 480 15.86 11.27 0.59
C ALA A 480 16.13 12.71 1.09
N LYS A 481 17.33 13.24 0.85
CA LYS A 481 17.76 14.58 1.29
C LYS A 481 17.40 15.70 0.31
N GLY A 482 16.87 15.32 -0.85
CA GLY A 482 16.22 16.23 -1.79
C GLY A 482 16.89 16.40 -3.14
N ARG A 483 16.06 16.84 -4.10
CA ARG A 483 16.34 17.08 -5.52
C ARG A 483 15.35 18.13 -6.02
N GLY A 484 15.83 19.16 -6.75
CA GLY A 484 14.96 20.11 -7.45
C GLY A 484 13.80 20.61 -6.58
N HIS A 485 12.58 20.59 -7.12
CA HIS A 485 11.33 20.86 -6.39
C HIS A 485 11.07 19.83 -5.28
N PHE A 486 11.75 19.98 -4.14
CA PHE A 486 11.96 18.88 -3.19
C PHE A 486 10.67 18.23 -2.71
N TYR A 487 9.71 19.00 -2.19
CA TYR A 487 8.47 18.43 -1.65
C TYR A 487 7.59 17.79 -2.73
N TYR A 488 7.55 18.38 -3.93
CA TYR A 488 6.83 17.79 -5.07
C TYR A 488 7.51 16.51 -5.58
N TYR A 489 8.84 16.48 -5.58
CA TYR A 489 9.61 15.27 -5.86
C TYR A 489 9.30 14.17 -4.84
N MET A 490 9.33 14.48 -3.54
CA MET A 490 9.01 13.52 -2.48
C MET A 490 7.57 13.02 -2.56
N TYR A 491 6.61 13.89 -2.92
CA TYR A 491 5.24 13.46 -3.23
C TYR A 491 5.19 12.46 -4.40
N GLY A 492 6.00 12.67 -5.45
CA GLY A 492 6.15 11.68 -6.52
C GLY A 492 6.79 10.37 -6.05
N VAL A 493 7.84 10.43 -5.22
CA VAL A 493 8.50 9.26 -4.60
C VAL A 493 7.51 8.45 -3.77
N GLU A 494 6.70 9.09 -2.92
CA GLU A 494 5.67 8.44 -2.12
C GLU A 494 4.71 7.65 -3.00
N ARG A 495 4.26 8.22 -4.11
CA ARG A 495 3.39 7.50 -5.06
C ARG A 495 4.06 6.30 -5.67
N VAL A 496 5.33 6.41 -6.11
CA VAL A 496 6.07 5.24 -6.60
C VAL A 496 6.20 4.18 -5.51
N GLY A 497 6.50 4.57 -4.27
CA GLY A 497 6.61 3.66 -3.13
C GLY A 497 5.30 2.93 -2.83
N LEU A 498 4.17 3.64 -2.81
CA LEU A 498 2.85 3.04 -2.59
C LEU A 498 2.39 2.17 -3.77
N SER A 499 2.68 2.58 -5.01
CA SER A 499 2.30 1.82 -6.19
C SER A 499 3.13 0.54 -6.32
N THR A 500 4.43 0.59 -6.07
CA THR A 500 5.33 -0.56 -6.26
C THR A 500 5.37 -1.50 -5.05
N GLY A 501 5.02 -1.00 -3.86
CA GLY A 501 5.26 -1.69 -2.61
C GLY A 501 6.75 -1.76 -2.24
N LEU A 502 7.66 -1.13 -2.96
CA LEU A 502 9.09 -1.19 -2.60
C LEU A 502 9.33 -0.50 -1.27
N LYS A 503 9.96 -1.21 -0.33
CA LYS A 503 10.44 -0.63 0.93
C LYS A 503 11.70 0.22 0.74
N PHE A 504 12.54 -0.17 -0.21
CA PHE A 504 13.83 0.47 -0.48
C PHE A 504 13.88 0.96 -1.93
N PHE A 505 14.46 2.14 -2.14
CA PHE A 505 15.02 2.52 -3.44
C PHE A 505 16.53 2.48 -3.35
N GLY A 506 17.14 1.61 -4.15
CA GLY A 506 18.52 1.16 -3.94
C GLY A 506 18.67 0.55 -2.54
N THR A 507 19.48 1.18 -1.69
CA THR A 507 19.70 0.76 -0.28
C THR A 507 19.00 1.66 0.74
N THR A 508 18.25 2.68 0.29
CA THR A 508 17.65 3.67 1.18
C THR A 508 16.18 3.35 1.43
N ASP A 509 15.78 3.31 2.71
CA ASP A 509 14.36 3.22 3.09
C ASP A 509 13.71 4.57 2.82
N TRP A 510 12.98 4.65 1.71
CA TRP A 510 12.53 5.93 1.18
C TRP A 510 11.65 6.69 2.17
N TYR A 511 10.90 5.97 3.02
CA TYR A 511 9.98 6.58 3.96
C TYR A 511 10.68 7.00 5.25
N ARG A 512 11.46 6.11 5.88
CA ARG A 512 12.18 6.45 7.12
C ARG A 512 13.17 7.59 6.90
N ASP A 513 13.97 7.49 5.84
CA ASP A 513 14.98 8.50 5.53
C ASP A 513 14.34 9.80 5.02
N GLY A 514 13.29 9.70 4.18
CA GLY A 514 12.56 10.87 3.66
C GLY A 514 11.80 11.65 4.74
N SER A 515 11.12 10.96 5.65
CA SER A 515 10.40 11.59 6.77
C SER A 515 11.37 12.27 7.73
N THR A 516 12.51 11.62 8.03
CA THR A 516 13.60 12.23 8.80
C THR A 516 14.11 13.52 8.17
N ALA A 517 14.27 13.55 6.83
CA ALA A 517 14.73 14.73 6.12
C ALA A 517 13.69 15.87 6.09
N ILE A 518 12.41 15.55 5.93
CA ILE A 518 11.31 16.53 5.91
C ILE A 518 11.11 17.13 7.31
N ILE A 519 11.06 16.32 8.36
CA ILE A 519 10.83 16.80 9.74
C ILE A 519 11.93 17.77 10.19
N LYS A 520 13.18 17.50 9.81
CA LYS A 520 14.32 18.39 10.11
C LYS A 520 14.21 19.79 9.49
N GLN A 521 13.39 19.94 8.45
CA GLN A 521 13.18 21.21 7.73
C GLN A 521 11.90 21.94 8.18
N GLN A 522 11.13 21.35 9.11
CA GLN A 522 9.89 21.98 9.58
C GLN A 522 10.19 23.24 10.40
N LYS A 523 9.45 24.32 10.13
CA LYS A 523 9.57 25.59 10.84
C LYS A 523 8.84 25.55 12.19
N PRO A 524 9.15 26.48 13.12
CA PRO A 524 8.48 26.55 14.42
C PRO A 524 6.96 26.73 14.35
N ASP A 525 6.47 27.41 13.31
CA ASP A 525 5.04 27.61 13.04
C ASP A 525 4.33 26.35 12.46
N GLY A 526 5.10 25.30 12.17
CA GLY A 526 4.61 24.03 11.62
C GLY A 526 4.68 23.90 10.11
N SER A 527 4.99 24.99 9.40
CA SER A 527 5.05 25.01 7.94
C SER A 527 6.37 24.46 7.37
N TRP A 528 6.41 24.30 6.05
CA TRP A 528 7.61 24.05 5.27
C TRP A 528 7.76 25.06 4.13
N ASP A 529 8.99 25.54 3.92
CA ASP A 529 9.33 26.43 2.81
C ASP A 529 10.00 25.64 1.68
N GLY A 530 9.48 25.75 0.46
CA GLY A 530 10.08 25.16 -0.73
C GLY A 530 10.03 26.10 -1.93
N GLU A 531 10.10 25.55 -3.14
CA GLU A 531 10.10 26.33 -4.39
C GLU A 531 8.74 26.96 -4.74
N TYR A 532 7.68 26.58 -4.01
CA TYR A 532 6.32 27.09 -4.18
C TYR A 532 5.90 27.92 -2.98
N ASN A 533 4.65 28.39 -2.95
CA ASN A 533 4.14 29.07 -1.77
C ASN A 533 4.08 28.12 -0.56
N GLN A 534 4.06 28.70 0.63
CA GLN A 534 4.19 27.98 1.90
C GLN A 534 3.06 26.96 2.15
N ASN A 535 1.83 27.24 1.69
CA ASN A 535 0.71 26.30 1.80
C ASN A 535 0.90 25.09 0.88
N VAL A 536 1.38 25.32 -0.34
CA VAL A 536 1.67 24.27 -1.33
C VAL A 536 2.80 23.36 -0.84
N SER A 537 3.91 23.94 -0.38
CA SER A 537 5.04 23.18 0.17
C SER A 537 4.64 22.37 1.41
N THR A 538 3.87 22.97 2.32
CA THR A 538 3.34 22.28 3.50
C THR A 538 2.40 21.14 3.11
N SER A 539 1.56 21.34 2.09
CA SER A 539 0.65 20.30 1.60
C SER A 539 1.39 19.09 1.03
N TYR A 540 2.43 19.30 0.22
CA TYR A 540 3.26 18.20 -0.29
C TYR A 540 4.03 17.47 0.82
N ALA A 541 4.58 18.22 1.79
CA ALA A 541 5.23 17.62 2.96
C ALA A 541 4.26 16.74 3.76
N LEU A 542 3.05 17.24 4.02
CA LEU A 542 2.00 16.47 4.69
C LEU A 542 1.59 15.24 3.90
N LEU A 543 1.40 15.32 2.58
CA LEU A 543 1.05 14.18 1.75
C LEU A 543 2.09 13.06 1.86
N PHE A 544 3.38 13.41 1.82
CA PHE A 544 4.45 12.44 2.02
C PHE A 544 4.39 11.79 3.40
N LEU A 545 4.31 12.60 4.46
CA LEU A 545 4.29 12.12 5.85
C LEU A 545 3.04 11.29 6.16
N SER A 546 1.87 11.69 5.69
CA SER A 546 0.59 11.05 6.04
C SER A 546 0.35 9.76 5.26
N ARG A 547 0.69 9.72 3.97
CA ARG A 547 0.43 8.57 3.10
C ARG A 547 1.55 7.54 3.19
N GLY A 548 2.80 7.98 3.33
CA GLY A 548 3.94 7.08 3.43
C GLY A 548 3.97 6.24 4.72
N ARG A 549 3.34 6.71 5.80
CA ARG A 549 3.19 5.97 7.08
C ARG A 549 2.05 4.96 7.12
N ASN A 550 1.27 4.82 6.05
CA ASN A 550 0.15 3.88 6.04
C ASN A 550 0.60 2.51 6.57
N PRO A 551 -0.06 1.98 7.63
CA PRO A 551 0.34 0.73 8.26
C PRO A 551 0.40 -0.44 7.28
N ILE A 552 1.37 -1.33 7.47
CA ILE A 552 1.60 -2.46 6.56
C ILE A 552 0.87 -3.69 7.08
N VAL A 553 -0.05 -4.23 6.29
CA VAL A 553 -0.72 -5.51 6.58
C VAL A 553 0.10 -6.70 6.07
N PHE A 554 0.67 -6.59 4.87
CA PHE A 554 1.45 -7.66 4.21
C PHE A 554 2.84 -7.19 3.85
N ASN A 555 3.84 -7.96 4.29
CA ASN A 555 5.16 -8.01 3.67
C ASN A 555 5.19 -9.15 2.65
N LYS A 556 5.28 -8.87 1.35
CA LYS A 556 5.47 -9.89 0.30
C LYS A 556 6.94 -10.23 0.20
N LEU A 557 7.29 -11.50 0.39
CA LEU A 557 8.69 -11.94 0.39
C LEU A 557 9.21 -12.12 -1.05
N GLN A 558 10.23 -11.36 -1.40
CA GLN A 558 11.03 -11.53 -2.60
C GLN A 558 12.11 -12.58 -2.38
N TYR A 559 12.12 -13.59 -3.24
CA TYR A 559 13.11 -14.68 -3.31
C TYR A 559 13.44 -15.01 -4.78
N GLU A 560 14.47 -15.81 -5.02
CA GLU A 560 14.82 -16.25 -6.38
C GLU A 560 13.78 -17.26 -6.92
N GLY A 561 12.96 -16.84 -7.90
CA GLY A 561 11.89 -17.67 -8.45
C GLY A 561 10.63 -16.88 -8.80
N PRO A 562 9.48 -17.55 -9.04
CA PRO A 562 8.23 -16.90 -9.44
C PRO A 562 7.49 -16.25 -8.26
N TRP A 563 8.20 -15.55 -7.38
CA TRP A 563 7.65 -14.91 -6.18
C TRP A 563 6.65 -13.78 -6.50
N ASN A 564 6.71 -13.19 -7.70
CA ASN A 564 5.84 -12.09 -8.10
C ASN A 564 5.08 -12.36 -9.39
N ALA A 565 4.58 -13.59 -9.57
CA ALA A 565 3.81 -13.95 -10.77
C ALA A 565 2.56 -13.08 -10.96
N ARG A 566 2.07 -12.44 -9.88
CA ARG A 566 0.99 -11.45 -9.87
C ARG A 566 1.49 -10.10 -9.33
N PRO A 567 2.06 -9.21 -10.15
CA PRO A 567 2.71 -7.98 -9.65
C PRO A 567 1.79 -6.96 -8.99
N ARG A 568 0.47 -7.06 -9.17
CA ARG A 568 -0.54 -6.11 -8.64
C ARG A 568 -1.51 -6.76 -7.65
N ASP A 569 -1.31 -8.02 -7.29
CA ASP A 569 -2.20 -8.75 -6.38
C ASP A 569 -2.37 -8.05 -5.03
N ASN A 570 -1.26 -7.74 -4.36
CA ASN A 570 -1.22 -7.11 -3.05
C ASN A 570 -1.75 -5.68 -3.08
N ALA A 571 -1.49 -4.95 -4.16
CA ALA A 571 -2.04 -3.61 -4.37
C ALA A 571 -3.57 -3.64 -4.43
N TYR A 572 -4.16 -4.62 -5.11
CA TYR A 572 -5.61 -4.71 -5.24
C TYR A 572 -6.30 -5.28 -4.02
N ILE A 573 -5.74 -6.29 -3.34
CA ILE A 573 -6.35 -6.80 -2.09
C ILE A 573 -6.29 -5.76 -0.97
N THR A 574 -5.17 -5.04 -0.81
CA THR A 574 -5.09 -3.98 0.21
C THR A 574 -5.97 -2.78 -0.10
N ARG A 575 -6.09 -2.37 -1.37
CA ARG A 575 -7.06 -1.33 -1.79
C ARG A 575 -8.50 -1.77 -1.51
N TRP A 576 -8.84 -3.04 -1.78
CA TRP A 576 -10.16 -3.57 -1.46
C TRP A 576 -10.43 -3.54 0.05
N MET A 577 -9.50 -4.07 0.87
CA MET A 577 -9.62 -4.07 2.33
C MET A 577 -9.70 -2.65 2.91
N ALA A 578 -8.91 -1.71 2.39
CA ALA A 578 -8.93 -0.33 2.85
C ALA A 578 -10.29 0.34 2.61
N LYS A 579 -10.94 0.04 1.50
CA LYS A 579 -12.30 0.51 1.18
C LYS A 579 -13.36 -0.20 2.02
N GLU A 580 -13.29 -1.52 2.13
CA GLU A 580 -14.30 -2.34 2.83
C GLU A 580 -14.35 -2.03 4.33
N TYR A 581 -13.19 -1.80 4.94
CA TYR A 581 -13.08 -1.57 6.38
C TYR A 581 -12.78 -0.11 6.76
N GLU A 582 -12.80 0.81 5.79
CA GLU A 582 -12.58 2.25 5.97
C GLU A 582 -11.31 2.58 6.78
N LYS A 583 -10.24 1.79 6.60
CA LYS A 583 -8.95 1.99 7.29
C LYS A 583 -7.81 2.07 6.27
N PRO A 584 -6.93 3.08 6.34
CA PRO A 584 -5.74 3.11 5.51
C PRO A 584 -4.82 1.96 5.92
N ILE A 585 -4.60 1.05 4.98
CA ILE A 585 -3.66 -0.06 5.11
C ILE A 585 -2.90 -0.19 3.80
N ASN A 586 -1.70 -0.75 3.87
CA ASN A 586 -0.84 -0.93 2.71
C ASN A 586 -0.07 -2.25 2.79
N TRP A 587 0.66 -2.56 1.72
CA TRP A 587 1.57 -3.68 1.61
C TRP A 587 2.95 -3.17 1.21
N GLN A 588 3.96 -4.02 1.36
CA GLN A 588 5.28 -3.77 0.78
C GLN A 588 6.02 -5.07 0.48
N ILE A 589 7.15 -4.94 -0.22
CA ILE A 589 8.06 -6.00 -0.57
C ILE A 589 9.23 -5.96 0.40
N VAL A 590 9.53 -7.13 0.97
CA VAL A 590 10.75 -7.39 1.72
C VAL A 590 11.54 -8.49 1.03
N ASN A 591 12.83 -8.62 1.32
CA ASN A 591 13.69 -9.59 0.63
C ASN A 591 14.58 -10.34 1.61
N LEU A 592 15.15 -11.46 1.14
CA LEU A 592 16.06 -12.30 1.91
C LEU A 592 17.45 -11.67 2.14
N LYS A 593 17.76 -10.50 1.56
CA LYS A 593 19.06 -9.83 1.71
C LYS A 593 19.16 -8.96 2.97
N VAL A 594 18.03 -8.66 3.62
CA VAL A 594 17.98 -7.92 4.89
C VAL A 594 17.70 -8.85 6.07
N ASP A 595 17.93 -8.36 7.28
CA ASP A 595 17.63 -9.09 8.51
C ASP A 595 16.11 -9.23 8.72
N ALA A 596 15.69 -10.30 9.42
CA ALA A 596 14.27 -10.61 9.63
C ALA A 596 13.54 -9.54 10.44
N GLU A 597 14.24 -8.77 11.28
CA GLU A 597 13.70 -7.63 12.02
C GLU A 597 13.15 -6.55 11.08
N GLN A 598 13.70 -6.43 9.87
CA GLN A 598 13.17 -5.51 8.85
C GLN A 598 11.83 -5.97 8.27
N TRP A 599 11.36 -7.17 8.61
CA TRP A 599 10.05 -7.70 8.21
C TRP A 599 8.98 -7.47 9.30
N LEU A 600 9.36 -6.98 10.48
CA LEU A 600 8.47 -6.84 11.65
C LEU A 600 7.66 -5.53 11.70
N ASP A 601 7.64 -4.79 10.60
CA ASP A 601 6.72 -3.66 10.36
C ASP A 601 5.35 -4.11 9.84
N ALA A 602 5.21 -5.40 9.48
CA ALA A 602 3.94 -6.03 9.14
C ALA A 602 3.69 -7.26 10.03
N PRO A 603 2.43 -7.54 10.42
CA PRO A 603 2.10 -8.75 11.16
C PRO A 603 2.11 -10.01 10.29
N ILE A 604 1.97 -9.88 8.96
CA ILE A 604 1.85 -11.01 8.03
C ILE A 604 2.96 -10.96 6.98
N LEU A 605 3.72 -12.05 6.88
CA LEU A 605 4.65 -12.28 5.77
C LEU A 605 3.95 -13.16 4.72
N LEU A 606 3.71 -12.60 3.53
CA LEU A 606 3.11 -13.29 2.40
C LEU A 606 4.19 -13.95 1.53
N ILE A 607 4.04 -15.25 1.26
CA ILE A 607 4.88 -16.01 0.32
C ILE A 607 4.00 -16.58 -0.79
N THR A 608 4.24 -16.16 -2.03
CA THR A 608 3.51 -16.62 -3.21
C THR A 608 4.44 -17.36 -4.16
N GLY A 609 3.94 -18.36 -4.88
CA GLY A 609 4.73 -19.04 -5.90
C GLY A 609 4.07 -20.30 -6.46
N SER A 610 4.70 -20.86 -7.50
CA SER A 610 4.22 -22.05 -8.22
C SER A 610 5.22 -23.22 -8.22
N VAL A 611 6.42 -23.02 -7.68
CA VAL A 611 7.50 -24.01 -7.60
C VAL A 611 8.23 -23.88 -6.27
N ASP A 612 8.94 -24.93 -5.86
CA ASP A 612 9.79 -24.92 -4.66
C ASP A 612 10.74 -23.70 -4.62
N PRO A 613 10.60 -22.77 -3.64
CA PRO A 613 11.47 -21.59 -3.50
C PRO A 613 12.95 -21.86 -3.26
N LYS A 614 13.34 -23.08 -2.89
CA LYS A 614 14.73 -23.44 -2.57
C LYS A 614 15.33 -22.63 -1.42
N PHE A 615 14.52 -22.32 -0.39
CA PHE A 615 15.01 -21.73 0.85
C PHE A 615 16.09 -22.60 1.49
N GLY A 616 17.25 -21.98 1.76
CA GLY A 616 18.36 -22.59 2.46
C GLY A 616 18.27 -22.42 3.98
N PRO A 617 19.24 -22.96 4.74
CA PRO A 617 19.23 -22.87 6.21
C PRO A 617 19.16 -21.44 6.76
N GLU A 618 19.82 -20.48 6.11
CA GLU A 618 19.77 -19.06 6.51
C GLU A 618 18.38 -18.45 6.30
N ASP A 619 17.71 -18.77 5.20
CA ASP A 619 16.34 -18.31 4.94
C ASP A 619 15.37 -18.88 5.97
N ILE A 620 15.50 -20.17 6.29
CA ILE A 620 14.71 -20.86 7.33
C ILE A 620 14.93 -20.21 8.69
N ALA A 621 16.17 -19.84 9.03
CA ALA A 621 16.47 -19.12 10.28
C ALA A 621 15.80 -17.73 10.32
N LYS A 622 15.72 -17.01 9.20
CA LYS A 622 15.00 -15.72 9.12
C LYS A 622 13.49 -15.90 9.26
N LEU A 623 12.90 -16.89 8.59
CA LEU A 623 11.47 -17.22 8.74
C LEU A 623 11.14 -17.60 10.20
N ARG A 624 12.02 -18.38 10.85
CA ARG A 624 11.92 -18.70 12.28
C ARG A 624 11.98 -17.46 13.15
N THR A 625 12.92 -16.56 12.88
CA THR A 625 13.04 -15.30 13.62
C THR A 625 11.76 -14.48 13.51
N PHE A 626 11.17 -14.39 12.32
CA PHE A 626 9.90 -13.70 12.11
C PHE A 626 8.73 -14.32 12.89
N ILE A 627 8.57 -15.65 12.83
CA ILE A 627 7.50 -16.35 13.58
C ILE A 627 7.70 -16.21 15.10
N ASN A 628 8.92 -16.40 15.59
CA ASN A 628 9.24 -16.30 17.01
C ASN A 628 9.08 -14.88 17.53
N ALA A 629 9.23 -13.88 16.67
CA ALA A 629 8.87 -12.50 16.98
C ALA A 629 7.36 -12.24 16.85
N GLY A 630 6.49 -13.25 16.81
CA GLY A 630 5.03 -13.04 16.78
C GLY A 630 4.43 -12.81 15.39
N GLY A 631 5.22 -12.86 14.32
CA GLY A 631 4.74 -12.80 12.95
C GLY A 631 3.91 -14.03 12.55
N LEU A 632 2.99 -13.84 11.59
CA LEU A 632 2.21 -14.88 10.94
C LEU A 632 2.68 -15.03 9.49
N ILE A 633 3.01 -16.25 9.06
CA ILE A 633 3.26 -16.49 7.64
C ILE A 633 1.95 -16.89 6.95
N PHE A 634 1.66 -16.24 5.82
CA PHE A 634 0.61 -16.66 4.91
C PHE A 634 1.26 -17.05 3.58
N SER A 635 0.97 -18.23 3.04
CA SER A 635 1.41 -18.59 1.71
C SER A 635 0.27 -19.04 0.80
N THR A 636 0.35 -18.75 -0.50
CA THR A 636 -0.68 -19.13 -1.49
C THR A 636 -0.02 -19.75 -2.71
N ALA A 637 -0.57 -20.89 -3.15
CA ALA A 637 -0.07 -21.63 -4.30
C ALA A 637 -0.61 -21.03 -5.61
N ASP A 638 0.24 -20.32 -6.34
CA ASP A 638 -0.11 -19.79 -7.65
C ASP A 638 -0.43 -20.93 -8.61
N GLY A 639 -1.57 -20.83 -9.31
CA GLY A 639 -2.12 -21.90 -10.15
C GLY A 639 -2.56 -23.16 -9.39
N GLY A 640 -2.63 -23.13 -8.06
CA GLY A 640 -2.88 -24.33 -7.24
C GLY A 640 -1.75 -25.35 -7.34
N ALA A 641 -0.51 -24.89 -7.51
CA ALA A 641 0.63 -25.76 -7.77
C ALA A 641 1.00 -26.65 -6.56
N ALA A 642 0.77 -27.96 -6.70
CA ALA A 642 1.07 -28.94 -5.66
C ALA A 642 2.54 -28.94 -5.21
N ALA A 643 3.48 -28.70 -6.14
CA ALA A 643 4.91 -28.63 -5.82
C ALA A 643 5.24 -27.49 -4.84
N PHE A 644 4.58 -26.34 -4.97
CA PHE A 644 4.72 -25.22 -4.04
C PHE A 644 4.11 -25.56 -2.68
N THR A 645 2.90 -26.13 -2.65
CA THR A 645 2.25 -26.59 -1.42
C THR A 645 3.13 -27.56 -0.64
N GLN A 646 3.70 -28.57 -1.30
CA GLN A 646 4.60 -29.54 -0.68
C GLN A 646 5.86 -28.88 -0.10
N ALA A 647 6.43 -27.90 -0.82
CA ALA A 647 7.57 -27.14 -0.32
C ALA A 647 7.20 -26.32 0.93
N MET A 648 6.04 -25.66 0.93
CA MET A 648 5.57 -24.88 2.09
C MET A 648 5.34 -25.76 3.32
N GLN A 649 4.77 -26.95 3.15
CA GLN A 649 4.60 -27.91 4.26
C GLN A 649 5.96 -28.31 4.86
N ARG A 650 6.94 -28.65 4.00
CA ARG A 650 8.30 -28.98 4.45
C ARG A 650 8.95 -27.83 5.22
N TYR A 651 8.93 -26.62 4.65
CA TYR A 651 9.56 -25.45 5.27
C TYR A 651 8.89 -25.05 6.58
N ALA A 652 7.56 -25.14 6.67
CA ALA A 652 6.86 -24.86 7.92
C ALA A 652 7.35 -25.78 9.05
N THR A 653 7.46 -27.07 8.79
CA THR A 653 7.99 -28.03 9.77
C THR A 653 9.47 -27.76 10.10
N GLU A 654 10.31 -27.43 9.13
CA GLU A 654 11.73 -27.08 9.38
C GLU A 654 11.90 -25.80 10.21
N VAL A 655 11.06 -24.79 9.97
CA VAL A 655 11.09 -23.51 10.70
C VAL A 655 10.85 -23.69 12.19
N VAL A 656 10.13 -24.73 12.60
CA VAL A 656 9.81 -25.02 14.02
C VAL A 656 10.55 -26.25 14.57
N ASP A 657 11.69 -26.63 13.98
CA ASP A 657 12.46 -27.83 14.37
C ASP A 657 11.61 -29.11 14.41
N ARG A 658 10.64 -29.20 13.50
CA ARG A 658 9.68 -30.30 13.36
C ARG A 658 8.80 -30.52 14.60
N LYS A 659 8.68 -29.53 15.48
CA LYS A 659 7.83 -29.57 16.68
C LYS A 659 6.33 -29.57 16.34
N TYR A 660 5.94 -28.92 15.24
CA TYR A 660 4.56 -28.80 14.78
C TYR A 660 4.46 -29.15 13.29
N GLU A 661 3.25 -29.52 12.86
CA GLU A 661 2.96 -29.91 11.48
C GLU A 661 1.79 -29.10 10.91
N MET A 662 1.79 -28.92 9.58
CA MET A 662 0.63 -28.37 8.88
C MET A 662 -0.50 -29.40 8.84
N ARG A 663 -1.73 -28.94 9.11
CA ARG A 663 -2.96 -29.72 9.03
C ARG A 663 -4.03 -28.98 8.22
N PRO A 664 -5.00 -29.68 7.60
CA PRO A 664 -6.18 -29.02 7.07
C PRO A 664 -6.88 -28.18 8.15
N LEU A 665 -7.28 -26.96 7.79
CA LEU A 665 -8.13 -26.14 8.65
C LEU A 665 -9.57 -26.66 8.56
N PRO A 666 -10.25 -26.92 9.69
CA PRO A 666 -11.63 -27.38 9.66
C PRO A 666 -12.58 -26.26 9.21
N ASN A 667 -13.73 -26.60 8.63
CA ASN A 667 -14.68 -25.60 8.11
C ASN A 667 -15.23 -24.64 9.18
N ASN A 668 -15.22 -25.05 10.45
CA ASN A 668 -15.63 -24.22 11.59
C ASN A 668 -14.47 -23.45 12.25
N HIS A 669 -13.31 -23.38 11.59
CA HIS A 669 -12.16 -22.65 12.10
C HIS A 669 -12.47 -21.16 12.26
N VAL A 670 -11.89 -20.50 13.26
CA VAL A 670 -12.14 -19.07 13.57
C VAL A 670 -11.84 -18.13 12.39
N LEU A 671 -10.93 -18.51 11.49
CA LEU A 671 -10.63 -17.74 10.28
C LEU A 671 -11.79 -17.67 9.28
N PHE A 672 -12.78 -18.55 9.40
CA PHE A 672 -13.94 -18.64 8.51
C PHE A 672 -15.22 -18.13 9.16
N SER A 673 -15.12 -17.51 10.34
CA SER A 673 -16.29 -17.15 11.15
C SER A 673 -16.67 -15.68 11.01
N ASN A 674 -17.96 -15.41 11.21
CA ASN A 674 -18.54 -14.08 11.25
C ASN A 674 -17.82 -13.14 12.24
N GLU A 675 -17.31 -13.66 13.36
CA GLU A 675 -16.65 -12.85 14.39
C GLU A 675 -15.46 -12.04 13.86
N LEU A 676 -14.75 -12.50 12.83
CA LEU A 676 -13.62 -11.75 12.25
C LEU A 676 -14.06 -10.78 11.16
N VAL A 677 -14.82 -11.25 10.17
CA VAL A 677 -15.06 -10.52 8.90
C VAL A 677 -16.52 -10.13 8.64
N GLY A 678 -17.41 -10.32 9.62
CA GLY A 678 -18.81 -9.88 9.52
C GLY A 678 -19.73 -10.81 8.74
N SER A 679 -19.23 -11.97 8.28
CA SER A 679 -20.00 -13.05 7.67
C SER A 679 -19.27 -14.38 7.74
N ASP A 680 -20.00 -15.49 7.90
CA ASP A 680 -19.41 -16.83 7.81
C ASP A 680 -19.01 -17.21 6.38
N ILE A 681 -17.81 -17.77 6.22
CA ILE A 681 -17.34 -18.38 4.98
C ILE A 681 -17.79 -19.85 4.99
N LYS A 682 -18.97 -20.11 4.42
CA LYS A 682 -19.65 -21.41 4.55
C LYS A 682 -18.95 -22.57 3.84
N ALA A 683 -18.24 -22.28 2.75
CA ALA A 683 -17.55 -23.27 1.94
C ALA A 683 -16.11 -22.78 1.67
N PRO A 684 -15.25 -22.73 2.71
CA PRO A 684 -13.92 -22.21 2.55
C PRO A 684 -13.12 -23.09 1.57
N PRO A 685 -12.23 -22.50 0.76
CA PRO A 685 -11.29 -23.28 -0.03
C PRO A 685 -10.44 -24.17 0.89
N GLN A 686 -9.79 -25.19 0.32
CA GLN A 686 -8.86 -26.01 1.08
C GLN A 686 -7.69 -25.16 1.56
N MET A 687 -7.52 -25.10 2.88
CA MET A 687 -6.46 -24.36 3.55
C MET A 687 -5.75 -25.30 4.52
N LEU A 688 -4.44 -25.09 4.69
CA LEU A 688 -3.63 -25.73 5.72
C LEU A 688 -3.25 -24.68 6.78
N GLY A 689 -3.12 -25.10 8.03
CA GLY A 689 -2.60 -24.29 9.13
C GLY A 689 -1.62 -25.07 9.98
N MET A 690 -0.63 -24.39 10.54
CA MET A 690 0.28 -24.90 11.55
C MET A 690 0.15 -24.03 12.79
N SER A 691 -0.16 -24.65 13.93
CA SER A 691 -0.34 -23.98 15.21
C SER A 691 0.72 -24.40 16.22
N ASN A 692 1.17 -23.45 17.03
CA ASN A 692 2.00 -23.70 18.21
C ASN A 692 1.18 -24.05 19.47
N GLY A 693 -0.14 -24.25 19.34
CA GLY A 693 -1.08 -24.46 20.43
C GLY A 693 -1.75 -23.19 20.95
N LEU A 694 -1.24 -22.00 20.60
CA LEU A 694 -1.84 -20.70 20.96
C LEU A 694 -2.45 -19.98 19.77
N ARG A 695 -1.70 -19.96 18.67
CA ARG A 695 -2.08 -19.30 17.43
C ARG A 695 -1.66 -20.13 16.24
N GLU A 696 -2.30 -19.86 15.10
CA GLU A 696 -1.76 -20.26 13.82
C GLU A 696 -0.51 -19.39 13.56
N ILE A 697 0.62 -20.04 13.31
CA ILE A 697 1.92 -19.40 13.01
C ILE A 697 2.22 -19.42 11.51
N TRP A 698 1.60 -20.35 10.79
CA TRP A 698 1.64 -20.43 9.33
C TRP A 698 0.28 -20.88 8.80
N VAL A 699 -0.29 -20.13 7.86
CA VAL A 699 -1.49 -20.52 7.10
C VAL A 699 -1.13 -20.64 5.62
N HIS A 700 -1.59 -21.68 4.94
CA HIS A 700 -1.31 -21.93 3.53
C HIS A 700 -2.61 -22.14 2.74
N SER A 701 -2.77 -21.45 1.63
CA SER A 701 -3.83 -21.69 0.64
C SER A 701 -3.32 -22.61 -0.47
N THR A 702 -4.05 -23.71 -0.70
CA THR A 702 -3.77 -24.62 -1.83
C THR A 702 -4.38 -24.13 -3.14
N VAL A 703 -5.12 -23.02 -3.12
CA VAL A 703 -5.73 -22.39 -4.30
C VAL A 703 -5.08 -21.04 -4.61
N ASP A 704 -5.27 -20.58 -5.84
CA ASP A 704 -4.66 -19.34 -6.34
C ASP A 704 -5.52 -18.11 -5.99
N MET A 705 -5.36 -17.58 -4.77
CA MET A 705 -6.00 -16.34 -4.37
C MET A 705 -5.41 -15.12 -5.09
N GLY A 706 -4.10 -15.13 -5.37
CA GLY A 706 -3.38 -14.05 -6.04
C GLY A 706 -3.93 -13.72 -7.44
N ALA A 707 -4.34 -14.73 -8.22
CA ALA A 707 -5.00 -14.52 -9.51
C ALA A 707 -6.34 -13.80 -9.39
N SER A 708 -7.08 -14.05 -8.30
CA SER A 708 -8.37 -13.38 -8.05
C SER A 708 -8.16 -11.93 -7.67
N TRP A 709 -7.13 -11.64 -6.86
CA TRP A 709 -6.76 -10.27 -6.50
C TRP A 709 -6.26 -9.48 -7.71
N GLN A 710 -5.30 -10.02 -8.47
CA GLN A 710 -4.75 -9.40 -9.69
C GLN A 710 -5.86 -9.04 -10.70
N ALA A 711 -6.81 -9.96 -10.90
CA ALA A 711 -7.90 -9.76 -11.85
C ALA A 711 -9.12 -9.04 -11.24
N ARG A 712 -9.05 -8.57 -9.99
CA ARG A 712 -10.14 -7.88 -9.27
C ARG A 712 -11.46 -8.66 -9.32
N ARG A 713 -11.40 -9.99 -9.20
CA ARG A 713 -12.56 -10.90 -9.32
C ARG A 713 -13.40 -10.91 -8.04
N TYR A 714 -14.04 -9.79 -7.71
CA TYR A 714 -14.83 -9.61 -6.49
C TYR A 714 -16.02 -10.59 -6.34
N SER A 715 -16.40 -11.30 -7.41
CA SER A 715 -17.37 -12.40 -7.33
C SER A 715 -16.85 -13.59 -6.51
N GLN A 716 -15.53 -13.79 -6.41
CA GLN A 716 -14.91 -14.82 -5.56
C GLN A 716 -14.67 -14.27 -4.15
N LYS A 717 -15.76 -13.94 -3.44
CA LYS A 717 -15.73 -13.22 -2.16
C LYS A 717 -14.77 -13.83 -1.12
N ASP A 718 -14.72 -15.15 -1.02
CA ASP A 718 -13.91 -15.85 -0.02
C ASP A 718 -12.41 -15.59 -0.19
N HIS A 719 -11.95 -15.41 -1.44
CA HIS A 719 -10.55 -15.06 -1.71
C HIS A 719 -10.18 -13.67 -1.18
N PHE A 720 -11.15 -12.78 -0.95
CA PHE A 720 -10.93 -11.45 -0.37
C PHE A 720 -11.18 -11.44 1.15
N LEU A 721 -12.17 -12.21 1.62
CA LEU A 721 -12.50 -12.29 3.05
C LEU A 721 -11.42 -13.03 3.86
N ILE A 722 -10.78 -14.07 3.31
CA ILE A 722 -9.73 -14.83 4.04
C ILE A 722 -8.50 -13.98 4.39
N PRO A 723 -7.86 -13.23 3.48
CA PRO A 723 -6.76 -12.34 3.85
C PRO A 723 -7.20 -11.24 4.83
N ALA A 724 -8.45 -10.77 4.76
CA ALA A 724 -9.00 -9.87 5.78
C ALA A 724 -9.17 -10.55 7.15
N ALA A 725 -9.63 -11.80 7.18
CA ALA A 725 -9.72 -12.59 8.41
C ALA A 725 -8.34 -12.81 9.03
N LEU A 726 -7.31 -13.12 8.22
CA LEU A 726 -5.93 -13.23 8.68
C LEU A 726 -5.41 -11.92 9.28
N PHE A 727 -5.72 -10.78 8.65
CA PHE A 727 -5.39 -9.47 9.20
C PHE A 727 -6.04 -9.23 10.58
N PHE A 728 -7.35 -9.43 10.68
CA PHE A 728 -8.06 -9.26 11.96
C PHE A 728 -7.65 -10.29 13.01
N TYR A 729 -7.32 -11.50 12.58
CA TYR A 729 -6.78 -12.55 13.42
C TYR A 729 -5.44 -12.13 14.02
N ALA A 730 -4.48 -11.72 13.18
CA ALA A 730 -3.14 -11.34 13.61
C ALA A 730 -3.14 -10.11 14.53
N THR A 731 -4.09 -9.18 14.32
CA THR A 731 -4.21 -7.95 15.12
C THR A 731 -5.17 -8.06 16.31
N GLY A 732 -5.92 -9.14 16.44
CA GLY A 732 -6.99 -9.24 17.44
C GLY A 732 -8.12 -8.25 17.23
N LYS A 733 -8.42 -7.88 15.97
CA LYS A 733 -9.30 -6.75 15.59
C LYS A 733 -8.86 -5.39 16.15
N GLY A 734 -7.58 -5.25 16.50
CA GLY A 734 -6.96 -3.98 16.87
C GLY A 734 -6.51 -3.16 15.66
N SER A 735 -5.86 -2.02 15.92
CA SER A 735 -5.18 -1.23 14.89
C SER A 735 -3.80 -1.83 14.57
N LEU A 736 -3.34 -1.67 13.32
CA LEU A 736 -1.96 -1.98 12.95
C LEU A 736 -1.01 -0.97 13.59
N ARG A 737 0.25 -1.39 13.81
CA ARG A 737 1.32 -0.46 14.22
C ARG A 737 1.68 0.48 13.08
N GLY A 738 2.14 1.68 13.43
CA GLY A 738 2.71 2.60 12.46
C GLY A 738 3.92 1.99 11.76
N LYS A 739 4.15 2.35 10.50
CA LYS A 739 5.23 1.79 9.67
C LYS A 739 6.63 1.97 10.29
N LEU A 740 6.83 3.03 11.08
CA LEU A 740 8.10 3.31 11.79
C LEU A 740 8.08 2.90 13.27
N ALA A 741 7.14 2.03 13.65
CA ALA A 741 7.03 1.43 14.98
C ALA A 741 6.98 -0.12 14.86
N PRO A 742 8.03 -0.75 14.31
CA PRO A 742 8.06 -2.20 14.16
C PRO A 742 8.08 -2.89 15.52
N LEU A 743 7.80 -4.19 15.53
CA LEU A 743 7.82 -4.99 16.76
C LEU A 743 9.23 -5.19 17.35
N ALA A 744 10.26 -4.99 16.51
CA ALA A 744 11.66 -5.07 16.91
C ALA A 744 11.99 -3.99 17.96
N VAL A 745 12.70 -4.39 19.00
CA VAL A 745 13.19 -3.48 20.06
C VAL A 745 14.58 -2.99 19.67
N ASP A 746 14.72 -1.68 19.50
CA ASP A 746 15.99 -1.03 19.22
C ASP A 746 16.74 -0.70 20.51
N LEU A 747 17.93 -1.29 20.67
CA LEU A 747 18.79 -1.08 21.83
C LEU A 747 19.87 0.00 21.59
N THR A 748 19.94 0.60 20.41
CA THR A 748 21.00 1.58 20.07
C THR A 748 21.01 2.81 20.96
N THR A 749 19.86 3.14 21.56
CA THR A 749 19.69 4.28 22.49
C THR A 749 19.30 3.85 23.90
N ALA A 750 19.39 2.55 24.21
CA ALA A 750 19.03 2.02 25.52
C ALA A 750 19.98 2.56 26.62
N PRO A 751 19.46 2.87 27.82
CA PRO A 751 20.29 3.26 28.95
C PRO A 751 21.13 2.08 29.46
N GLU A 752 22.26 2.38 30.11
CA GLU A 752 23.05 1.35 30.80
C GLU A 752 22.22 0.64 31.89
N PRO A 753 22.20 -0.70 31.92
CA PRO A 753 21.47 -1.44 32.95
C PRO A 753 22.01 -1.17 34.36
N VAL A 754 21.11 -0.91 35.32
CA VAL A 754 21.44 -0.66 36.74
C VAL A 754 21.28 -1.91 37.60
N ARG A 755 20.66 -2.96 37.06
CA ARG A 755 20.41 -4.23 37.76
C ARG A 755 20.43 -5.40 36.77
N THR A 756 20.68 -6.59 37.29
CA THR A 756 20.58 -7.86 36.55
C THR A 756 19.59 -8.77 37.26
N ILE A 757 18.59 -9.28 36.54
CA ILE A 757 17.59 -10.19 37.09
C ILE A 757 17.45 -11.38 36.14
N GLY A 758 17.91 -12.56 36.57
CA GLY A 758 17.80 -13.77 35.78
C GLY A 758 16.40 -14.39 35.82
N VAL A 759 15.94 -14.91 34.68
CA VAL A 759 14.68 -15.64 34.55
C VAL A 759 14.95 -17.04 34.00
N ALA A 760 14.58 -18.05 34.78
CA ALA A 760 14.56 -19.43 34.34
C ALA A 760 13.20 -19.76 33.72
N ARG A 761 13.18 -20.37 32.54
CA ARG A 761 11.98 -20.96 31.96
C ARG A 761 12.02 -22.46 32.21
N VAL A 762 10.99 -23.00 32.84
CA VAL A 762 10.97 -24.42 33.23
C VAL A 762 10.53 -25.30 32.06
N ASP A 763 11.41 -26.19 31.63
CA ASP A 763 11.12 -27.22 30.65
C ASP A 763 10.38 -28.40 31.31
N HIS A 764 9.15 -28.66 30.88
CA HIS A 764 8.30 -29.73 31.37
C HIS A 764 7.64 -30.48 30.21
N GLN A 765 7.05 -31.64 30.49
CA GLN A 765 6.47 -32.54 29.46
C GLN A 765 5.26 -31.96 28.68
N GLY A 766 4.78 -30.79 29.07
CA GLY A 766 3.72 -30.09 28.34
C GLY A 766 4.31 -29.29 27.17
N ASN A 767 3.47 -28.52 26.47
CA ASN A 767 3.97 -27.52 25.53
C ASN A 767 4.54 -26.31 26.31
N ALA A 768 5.71 -26.49 26.92
CA ALA A 768 6.34 -25.60 27.91
C ALA A 768 6.90 -24.28 27.35
N ASP A 769 7.00 -24.19 26.03
CA ASP A 769 7.43 -22.98 25.33
C ASP A 769 6.67 -22.83 24.00
N PRO A 770 5.40 -22.40 24.06
CA PRO A 770 4.62 -22.17 22.85
C PRO A 770 5.09 -20.92 22.08
N GLU A 771 5.72 -19.93 22.74
CA GLU A 771 6.20 -18.68 22.12
C GLU A 771 7.67 -18.41 22.47
N PRO A 772 8.63 -19.04 21.78
CA PRO A 772 10.05 -18.96 22.13
C PRO A 772 10.64 -17.54 22.17
N GLY A 773 10.10 -16.61 21.39
CA GLY A 773 10.57 -15.22 21.37
C GLY A 773 9.97 -14.30 22.43
N ALA A 774 8.99 -14.76 23.23
CA ALA A 774 8.28 -13.95 24.22
C ALA A 774 9.25 -13.30 25.24
N TRP A 775 9.97 -14.14 25.99
CA TRP A 775 10.96 -13.66 26.97
C TRP A 775 12.17 -13.00 26.30
N ALA A 776 12.60 -13.47 25.13
CA ALA A 776 13.73 -12.88 24.42
C ALA A 776 13.46 -11.43 24.00
N ARG A 777 12.23 -11.14 23.52
CA ARG A 777 11.80 -9.77 23.25
C ARG A 777 11.64 -8.97 24.53
N PHE A 778 11.01 -9.54 25.56
CA PHE A 778 10.82 -8.86 26.84
C PHE A 778 12.14 -8.50 27.54
N ALA A 779 13.18 -9.32 27.42
CA ALA A 779 14.52 -8.99 27.92
C ALA A 779 15.12 -7.75 27.23
N LYS A 780 14.87 -7.56 25.92
CA LYS A 780 15.27 -6.33 25.22
C LYS A 780 14.48 -5.12 25.73
N LEU A 781 13.16 -5.27 25.95
CA LEU A 781 12.35 -4.21 26.59
C LEU A 781 12.86 -3.87 27.99
N ALA A 782 13.31 -4.86 28.74
CA ALA A 782 13.86 -4.66 30.08
C ALA A 782 15.09 -3.76 30.10
N GLU A 783 15.99 -3.94 29.15
CA GLU A 783 17.15 -3.08 28.98
C GLU A 783 16.73 -1.67 28.52
N ALA A 784 15.84 -1.59 27.53
CA ALA A 784 15.40 -0.32 26.95
C ALA A 784 14.58 0.56 27.90
N GLU A 785 13.67 -0.02 28.69
CA GLU A 785 12.61 0.74 29.39
C GLU A 785 12.73 0.76 30.92
N PHE A 786 13.45 -0.20 31.52
CA PHE A 786 13.62 -0.28 32.97
C PHE A 786 15.00 -0.73 33.42
N LYS A 787 16.01 -0.44 32.58
CA LYS A 787 17.44 -0.51 32.94
C LYS A 787 17.84 -1.85 33.56
N THR A 788 17.27 -2.95 33.05
CA THR A 788 17.43 -4.28 33.63
C THR A 788 18.00 -5.23 32.60
N LYS A 789 19.20 -5.74 32.87
CA LYS A 789 19.74 -6.87 32.10
C LYS A 789 19.04 -8.14 32.55
N MET A 790 18.55 -8.93 31.59
CA MET A 790 17.73 -10.11 31.89
C MET A 790 18.31 -11.37 31.25
N PRO A 791 19.25 -12.06 31.92
CA PRO A 791 19.72 -13.37 31.49
C PRO A 791 18.57 -14.38 31.49
N LEU A 792 18.41 -15.12 30.39
CA LEU A 792 17.39 -16.14 30.22
C LEU A 792 18.04 -17.52 30.16
N SER A 793 17.42 -18.51 30.79
CA SER A 793 17.83 -19.92 30.67
C SER A 793 16.61 -20.84 30.63
N THR A 794 16.63 -21.85 29.77
CA THR A 794 15.66 -22.95 29.79
C THR A 794 16.24 -24.11 30.58
N VAL A 795 15.56 -24.58 31.63
CA VAL A 795 16.09 -25.56 32.58
C VAL A 795 15.01 -26.54 33.06
N LYS A 796 15.40 -27.75 33.46
CA LYS A 796 14.52 -28.68 34.19
C LYS A 796 14.24 -28.15 35.61
N PHE A 797 13.18 -28.64 36.28
CA PHE A 797 12.93 -28.31 37.69
C PHE A 797 14.14 -28.59 38.60
N THR A 798 14.84 -29.69 38.38
CA THR A 798 16.01 -30.12 39.16
C THR A 798 17.26 -29.26 38.97
N GLU A 799 17.25 -28.37 37.98
CA GLU A 799 18.37 -27.49 37.62
C GLU A 799 18.16 -26.04 38.07
N LEU A 800 17.03 -25.75 38.72
CA LEU A 800 16.68 -24.41 39.21
C LEU A 800 17.69 -23.90 40.26
N ASP A 801 18.18 -22.67 40.07
CA ASP A 801 19.13 -21.99 40.95
C ASP A 801 18.65 -20.57 41.25
N ALA A 802 18.07 -20.37 42.44
CA ALA A 802 17.50 -19.09 42.87
C ALA A 802 18.51 -17.94 42.92
N LYS A 803 19.82 -18.22 43.03
CA LYS A 803 20.85 -17.19 43.04
C LYS A 803 21.16 -16.67 41.64
N LYS A 804 21.04 -17.51 40.62
CA LYS A 804 21.24 -17.13 39.21
C LYS A 804 19.95 -16.58 38.59
N THR A 805 18.85 -17.27 38.83
CA THR A 805 17.54 -16.97 38.28
C THR A 805 16.52 -16.90 39.42
N PRO A 806 16.38 -15.73 40.08
CA PRO A 806 15.44 -15.57 41.20
C PRO A 806 13.97 -15.76 40.78
N VAL A 807 13.66 -15.69 39.48
CA VAL A 807 12.33 -15.97 38.93
C VAL A 807 12.39 -17.23 38.08
N ALA A 808 11.46 -18.16 38.33
CA ALA A 808 11.21 -19.31 37.47
C ALA A 808 9.80 -19.19 36.85
N HIS A 809 9.74 -19.15 35.52
CA HIS A 809 8.49 -19.05 34.77
C HIS A 809 8.04 -20.44 34.30
N ILE A 810 6.77 -20.78 34.56
CA ILE A 810 6.12 -22.02 34.09
C ILE A 810 4.91 -21.61 33.27
N THR A 811 4.83 -22.09 32.03
CA THR A 811 3.72 -21.77 31.12
C THR A 811 3.44 -22.93 30.19
N GLY A 812 2.26 -22.96 29.58
CA GLY A 812 1.99 -23.92 28.53
C GLY A 812 0.55 -23.97 28.07
N THR A 813 0.34 -24.71 26.97
CA THR A 813 -0.99 -24.88 26.36
C THR A 813 -1.62 -26.23 26.65
N THR A 814 -0.85 -27.19 27.15
CA THR A 814 -1.29 -28.56 27.47
C THR A 814 -0.93 -28.91 28.91
N GLY A 815 -1.61 -29.92 29.47
CA GLY A 815 -1.36 -30.35 30.84
C GLY A 815 0.07 -30.89 31.04
N PHE A 816 0.55 -30.80 32.27
CA PHE A 816 1.80 -31.41 32.73
C PHE A 816 1.63 -32.02 34.12
N THR A 817 2.56 -32.88 34.50
CA THR A 817 2.64 -33.47 35.84
C THR A 817 4.07 -33.39 36.31
N ALA A 818 4.29 -32.90 37.54
CA ALA A 818 5.59 -32.93 38.18
C ALA A 818 5.71 -34.20 39.03
N ASN A 819 6.83 -34.90 38.93
CA ASN A 819 7.15 -36.04 39.79
C ASN A 819 7.69 -35.58 41.16
N GLU A 820 7.88 -36.52 42.09
CA GLU A 820 8.32 -36.21 43.46
C GLU A 820 9.66 -35.46 43.52
N ALA A 821 10.63 -35.81 42.65
CA ALA A 821 11.92 -35.13 42.60
C ALA A 821 11.80 -33.69 42.07
N GLU A 822 10.91 -33.46 41.12
CA GLU A 822 10.61 -32.13 40.57
C GLU A 822 9.89 -31.25 41.61
N ILE A 823 8.95 -31.83 42.37
CA ILE A 823 8.27 -31.16 43.49
C ILE A 823 9.28 -30.76 44.57
N ALA A 824 10.17 -31.69 44.96
CA ALA A 824 11.22 -31.42 45.95
C ALA A 824 12.19 -30.33 45.48
N ALA A 825 12.55 -30.32 44.19
CA ALA A 825 13.38 -29.27 43.60
C ALA A 825 12.68 -27.91 43.60
N ALA A 826 11.39 -27.86 43.30
CA ALA A 826 10.59 -26.64 43.36
C ALA A 826 10.50 -26.07 44.79
N GLN A 827 10.27 -26.93 45.78
CA GLN A 827 10.28 -26.56 47.20
C GLN A 827 11.64 -26.00 47.63
N LYS A 828 12.73 -26.64 47.19
CA LYS A 828 14.09 -26.15 47.44
C LYS A 828 14.34 -24.79 46.81
N PHE A 829 13.94 -24.60 45.55
CA PHE A 829 14.11 -23.33 44.83
C PHE A 829 13.46 -22.16 45.58
N ILE A 830 12.23 -22.34 46.04
CA ILE A 830 11.50 -21.38 46.87
C ILE A 830 12.27 -21.07 48.16
N LYS A 831 12.67 -22.12 48.89
CA LYS A 831 13.40 -21.99 50.17
C LYS A 831 14.69 -21.18 49.99
N ASP A 832 15.36 -21.35 48.86
CA ASP A 832 16.61 -20.66 48.53
C ASP A 832 16.43 -19.22 48.03
N GLY A 833 15.19 -18.71 47.98
CA GLY A 833 14.91 -17.34 47.58
C GLY A 833 14.17 -17.20 46.25
N GLY A 834 13.88 -18.30 45.55
CA GLY A 834 13.20 -18.28 44.26
C GLY A 834 11.71 -17.92 44.35
N MET A 835 11.18 -17.41 43.26
CA MET A 835 9.74 -17.16 43.07
C MET A 835 9.27 -17.77 41.75
N PHE A 836 8.15 -18.49 41.78
CA PHE A 836 7.51 -18.97 40.57
C PHE A 836 6.55 -17.93 40.00
N PHE A 837 6.64 -17.68 38.70
CA PHE A 837 5.63 -16.98 37.94
C PHE A 837 4.97 -17.99 36.99
N ILE A 838 3.65 -18.16 37.09
CA ILE A 838 2.93 -19.20 36.38
C ILE A 838 1.76 -18.56 35.63
N ASP A 839 1.67 -18.77 34.32
CA ASP A 839 0.52 -18.34 33.53
C ASP A 839 0.00 -19.45 32.61
N ALA A 840 -1.32 -19.53 32.48
CA ALA A 840 -1.93 -20.41 31.48
C ALA A 840 -1.89 -19.75 30.10
N ALA A 841 -0.91 -20.12 29.29
CA ALA A 841 -0.79 -19.61 27.94
C ALA A 841 -2.07 -19.87 27.13
N GLY A 842 -2.54 -18.85 26.41
CA GLY A 842 -3.82 -18.87 25.69
C GLY A 842 -5.08 -18.83 26.56
N GLY A 843 -4.93 -18.90 27.90
CA GLY A 843 -6.01 -19.22 28.84
C GLY A 843 -6.35 -20.72 28.87
N SER A 844 -5.36 -21.60 28.64
CA SER A 844 -5.56 -23.05 28.61
C SER A 844 -6.05 -23.60 29.96
N GLY A 845 -7.29 -24.08 30.01
CA GLY A 845 -7.86 -24.73 31.20
C GLY A 845 -7.16 -26.03 31.57
N GLN A 846 -6.63 -26.79 30.59
CA GLN A 846 -5.89 -28.02 30.85
C GLN A 846 -4.57 -27.73 31.55
N PHE A 847 -3.79 -26.76 31.05
CA PHE A 847 -2.56 -26.33 31.72
C PHE A 847 -2.87 -25.70 33.09
N GLY A 848 -3.88 -24.83 33.17
CA GLY A 848 -4.30 -24.22 34.43
C GLY A 848 -4.61 -25.24 35.52
N SER A 849 -5.29 -26.34 35.17
CA SER A 849 -5.58 -27.43 36.11
C SER A 849 -4.31 -28.15 36.60
N SER A 850 -3.35 -28.39 35.70
CA SER A 850 -2.03 -28.94 36.04
C SER A 850 -1.21 -27.99 36.91
N ALA A 851 -1.20 -26.70 36.60
CA ALA A 851 -0.52 -25.67 37.37
C ALA A 851 -1.06 -25.59 38.81
N LEU A 852 -2.38 -25.57 38.98
CA LEU A 852 -3.01 -25.58 40.30
C LEU A 852 -2.69 -26.85 41.09
N SER A 853 -2.66 -28.02 40.42
CA SER A 853 -2.25 -29.28 41.04
C SER A 853 -0.79 -29.23 41.50
N PHE A 854 0.11 -28.72 40.65
CA PHE A 854 1.52 -28.52 40.99
C PHE A 854 1.70 -27.58 42.19
N ILE A 855 1.01 -26.43 42.22
CA ILE A 855 1.06 -25.48 43.33
C ILE A 855 0.64 -26.16 44.65
N ARG A 856 -0.44 -26.95 44.63
CA ARG A 856 -0.91 -27.71 45.82
C ARG A 856 0.09 -28.77 46.28
N SER A 857 0.80 -29.42 45.35
CA SER A 857 1.84 -30.40 45.71
C SER A 857 3.08 -29.74 46.32
N VAL A 858 3.45 -28.54 45.85
CA VAL A 858 4.56 -27.76 46.42
C VAL A 858 4.17 -27.17 47.77
N TYR A 859 2.93 -26.68 47.92
CA TYR A 859 2.35 -26.10 49.13
C TYR A 859 1.08 -26.83 49.60
N PRO A 860 1.20 -27.96 50.32
CA PRO A 860 0.03 -28.69 50.81
C PRO A 860 -0.79 -27.92 51.84
N SER A 861 -0.17 -26.97 52.57
CA SER A 861 -0.77 -26.26 53.70
C SER A 861 -1.09 -24.78 53.44
N ASN A 862 -0.61 -24.20 52.33
CA ASN A 862 -0.80 -22.78 52.03
C ASN A 862 -1.78 -22.64 50.87
N ALA A 863 -2.77 -21.77 51.04
CA ALA A 863 -3.75 -21.50 49.99
C ALA A 863 -3.20 -20.52 48.95
N LEU A 864 -3.63 -20.70 47.72
CA LEU A 864 -3.53 -19.70 46.67
C LEU A 864 -4.59 -18.63 46.95
N GLU A 865 -4.17 -17.37 47.10
CA GLU A 865 -5.06 -16.24 47.45
C GLU A 865 -4.94 -15.08 46.46
N PRO A 866 -6.02 -14.31 46.20
CA PRO A 866 -5.95 -13.13 45.34
C PRO A 866 -4.92 -12.11 45.83
N LEU A 867 -4.19 -11.49 44.90
CA LEU A 867 -3.29 -10.38 45.23
C LEU A 867 -4.11 -9.16 45.69
N PRO A 868 -3.75 -8.51 46.82
CA PRO A 868 -4.37 -7.26 47.24
C PRO A 868 -4.23 -6.14 46.20
N GLU A 869 -5.19 -5.21 46.14
CA GLU A 869 -5.15 -4.07 45.21
C GLU A 869 -3.95 -3.14 45.45
N ASP A 870 -3.48 -3.05 46.70
CA ASP A 870 -2.32 -2.28 47.10
C ASP A 870 -0.99 -3.05 46.96
N HIS A 871 -1.03 -4.28 46.43
CA HIS A 871 0.17 -5.06 46.19
C HIS A 871 1.09 -4.35 45.17
N PRO A 872 2.42 -4.28 45.39
CA PRO A 872 3.34 -3.58 44.49
C PRO A 872 3.31 -4.06 43.04
N ILE A 873 3.00 -5.35 42.80
CA ILE A 873 2.80 -5.89 41.44
C ILE A 873 1.60 -5.24 40.74
N ILE A 874 0.56 -4.88 41.48
CA ILE A 874 -0.69 -4.32 40.94
C ILE A 874 -0.60 -2.81 40.84
N ASN A 875 -0.23 -2.10 41.91
CA ASN A 875 -0.23 -0.64 41.92
C ASN A 875 1.07 -0.01 41.38
N GLY A 876 2.09 -0.82 41.09
CA GLY A 876 3.37 -0.36 40.54
C GLY A 876 4.22 0.47 41.49
N LYS A 877 3.89 0.55 42.79
CA LYS A 877 4.62 1.38 43.78
C LYS A 877 5.96 0.74 44.17
N MET A 878 6.89 0.75 43.22
CA MET A 878 8.28 0.29 43.37
C MET A 878 9.18 0.96 42.32
N PRO A 879 10.51 0.96 42.50
CA PRO A 879 11.43 1.52 41.50
C PRO A 879 11.21 0.90 40.12
N ASP A 880 11.00 1.76 39.12
CA ASP A 880 10.67 1.41 37.72
C ASP A 880 9.38 0.59 37.53
N GLY A 881 8.53 0.46 38.56
CA GLY A 881 7.21 -0.19 38.46
C GLY A 881 6.19 0.65 37.70
N VAL A 882 5.17 -0.01 37.15
CA VAL A 882 4.09 0.62 36.37
C VAL A 882 2.74 0.29 37.02
N ASP A 883 1.82 1.25 37.06
CA ASP A 883 0.47 0.99 37.58
C ASP A 883 -0.31 0.04 36.66
N CYS A 884 -0.69 -1.11 37.21
CA CYS A 884 -1.47 -2.16 36.57
C CYS A 884 -2.85 -2.35 37.23
N SER A 885 -3.33 -1.37 38.01
CA SER A 885 -4.63 -1.46 38.72
C SER A 885 -5.84 -1.59 37.77
N VAL A 886 -5.77 -0.98 36.58
CA VAL A 886 -6.80 -1.08 35.54
C VAL A 886 -6.39 -2.08 34.47
N VAL A 887 -7.07 -3.22 34.43
CA VAL A 887 -6.77 -4.29 33.47
C VAL A 887 -7.17 -3.89 32.06
N ARG A 888 -6.28 -4.20 31.11
CA ARG A 888 -6.59 -4.18 29.67
C ARG A 888 -6.64 -5.61 29.14
N TRP A 889 -7.83 -6.02 28.73
CA TRP A 889 -8.05 -7.32 28.11
C TRP A 889 -7.85 -7.26 26.60
N ARG A 890 -7.42 -8.38 25.99
CA ARG A 890 -7.56 -8.56 24.55
C ARG A 890 -9.03 -8.48 24.13
N ASN A 891 -9.30 -8.02 22.91
CA ASN A 891 -10.67 -7.94 22.39
C ASN A 891 -11.40 -9.28 22.47
N PHE A 892 -10.72 -10.38 22.16
CA PHE A 892 -11.29 -11.72 22.29
C PHE A 892 -11.58 -12.10 23.75
N ALA A 893 -10.65 -11.80 24.67
CA ALA A 893 -10.81 -12.09 26.10
C ALA A 893 -12.02 -11.36 26.70
N ARG A 894 -12.33 -10.13 26.25
CA ARG A 894 -13.53 -9.37 26.68
C ARG A 894 -14.85 -10.09 26.38
N LEU A 895 -14.87 -11.01 25.42
CA LEU A 895 -16.05 -11.83 25.12
C LEU A 895 -16.27 -12.92 26.18
N LYS A 896 -15.19 -13.34 26.85
CA LYS A 896 -15.17 -14.44 27.83
C LYS A 896 -15.17 -13.94 29.27
N VAL A 897 -14.45 -12.86 29.55
CA VAL A 897 -14.28 -12.24 30.87
C VAL A 897 -14.99 -10.89 30.88
N ARG A 898 -16.27 -10.87 31.25
CA ARG A 898 -17.13 -9.68 31.17
C ARG A 898 -17.15 -8.90 32.50
N GLY A 899 -16.99 -7.58 32.43
CA GLY A 899 -17.16 -6.68 33.57
C GLY A 899 -16.03 -6.70 34.61
N VAL A 900 -14.96 -7.43 34.35
CA VAL A 900 -13.79 -7.51 35.24
C VAL A 900 -12.76 -6.50 34.77
N ASN A 901 -12.50 -5.48 35.58
CA ASN A 901 -11.49 -4.45 35.27
C ASN A 901 -10.31 -4.46 36.26
N THR A 902 -10.31 -5.40 37.20
CA THR A 902 -9.26 -5.58 38.22
C THR A 902 -8.42 -6.82 37.92
N ALA A 903 -7.15 -6.76 38.30
CA ALA A 903 -6.16 -7.79 38.01
C ALA A 903 -6.58 -9.13 38.65
N GLN A 904 -6.61 -10.21 37.86
CA GLN A 904 -7.02 -11.55 38.30
C GLN A 904 -5.80 -12.41 38.61
N PHE A 905 -4.95 -11.93 39.51
CA PHE A 905 -3.74 -12.63 39.96
C PHE A 905 -3.95 -13.23 41.33
N GLU A 906 -3.42 -14.42 41.50
CA GLU A 906 -3.39 -15.10 42.78
C GLU A 906 -1.95 -15.43 43.13
N GLY A 907 -1.67 -15.62 44.41
CA GLY A 907 -0.34 -15.95 44.86
C GLY A 907 -0.34 -16.80 46.12
N VAL A 908 0.80 -17.40 46.40
CA VAL A 908 1.04 -18.14 47.64
C VAL A 908 2.03 -17.34 48.48
N LYS A 909 1.68 -17.13 49.74
CA LYS A 909 2.59 -16.59 50.76
C LYS A 909 3.29 -17.72 51.49
N ASP A 910 4.59 -17.54 51.74
CA ASP A 910 5.35 -18.32 52.71
C ASP A 910 6.04 -17.34 53.68
N GLY A 911 5.50 -17.27 54.91
CA GLY A 911 5.82 -16.20 55.85
C GLY A 911 5.47 -14.81 55.29
N ASN A 912 6.45 -13.91 55.23
CA ASN A 912 6.29 -12.54 54.70
C ASN A 912 6.60 -12.42 53.19
N ARG A 913 6.86 -13.55 52.50
CA ARG A 913 7.25 -13.54 51.09
C ARG A 913 6.16 -14.11 50.21
N TRP A 914 5.97 -13.51 49.04
CA TRP A 914 5.20 -14.12 47.95
C TRP A 914 6.14 -14.99 47.13
N THR A 915 5.80 -16.27 47.00
CA THR A 915 6.68 -17.30 46.45
C THR A 915 6.14 -17.92 45.16
N VAL A 916 4.83 -17.77 44.93
CA VAL A 916 4.16 -18.12 43.67
C VAL A 916 3.27 -16.95 43.29
N ILE A 917 3.34 -16.55 42.02
CA ILE A 917 2.40 -15.66 41.36
C ILE A 917 1.76 -16.44 40.20
N TYR A 918 0.45 -16.58 40.22
CA TYR A 918 -0.33 -17.36 39.26
C TYR A 918 -1.34 -16.50 38.51
N SER A 919 -1.47 -16.79 37.22
CA SER A 919 -2.52 -16.26 36.34
C SER A 919 -3.21 -17.40 35.60
N ALA A 920 -4.53 -17.49 35.74
CA ALA A 920 -5.36 -18.36 34.89
C ALA A 920 -5.48 -17.83 33.45
N HIS A 921 -4.98 -16.62 33.18
CA HIS A 921 -5.06 -15.94 31.89
C HIS A 921 -3.67 -15.75 31.28
N ASP A 922 -3.63 -15.67 29.95
CA ASP A 922 -2.37 -15.55 29.22
C ASP A 922 -1.66 -14.22 29.48
N VAL A 923 -0.37 -14.33 29.84
CA VAL A 923 0.61 -13.24 29.87
C VAL A 923 1.69 -13.49 28.81
N THR A 924 2.10 -14.75 28.64
CA THR A 924 3.23 -15.16 27.80
C THR A 924 3.13 -14.67 26.36
N SER A 925 1.99 -14.88 25.69
CA SER A 925 1.85 -14.42 24.30
C SER A 925 1.84 -12.89 24.19
N GLY A 926 1.44 -12.18 25.27
CA GLY A 926 1.49 -10.73 25.38
C GLY A 926 2.91 -10.17 25.32
N LEU A 927 3.91 -10.91 25.81
CA LEU A 927 5.32 -10.48 25.80
C LEU A 927 5.92 -10.41 24.38
N LEU A 928 5.29 -11.03 23.39
CA LEU A 928 5.62 -10.81 21.99
C LEU A 928 5.20 -9.44 21.49
N GLY A 929 4.38 -8.71 22.23
CA GLY A 929 3.80 -7.44 21.79
C GLY A 929 2.56 -7.64 20.91
N THR A 930 2.11 -8.87 20.63
CA THR A 930 1.02 -9.17 19.69
C THR A 930 -0.32 -9.40 20.40
N ASN A 931 -1.42 -9.08 19.71
CA ASN A 931 -2.78 -9.15 20.25
C ASN A 931 -3.68 -10.19 19.57
N THR A 932 -3.09 -11.27 19.03
CA THR A 932 -3.77 -12.30 18.22
C THR A 932 -5.15 -12.72 18.75
N TRP A 933 -6.12 -12.81 17.85
CA TRP A 933 -7.49 -13.22 18.12
C TRP A 933 -7.57 -14.68 18.57
N GLY A 934 -8.48 -15.00 19.49
CA GLY A 934 -8.64 -16.35 20.05
C GLY A 934 -7.95 -16.57 21.40
N ILE A 935 -7.10 -15.63 21.83
CA ILE A 935 -6.36 -15.74 23.11
C ILE A 935 -7.17 -15.14 24.26
N VAL A 936 -7.38 -15.91 25.32
CA VAL A 936 -7.97 -15.44 26.58
C VAL A 936 -6.85 -14.98 27.50
N GLY A 937 -6.50 -13.70 27.37
CA GLY A 937 -5.38 -13.08 28.07
C GLY A 937 -5.43 -11.58 28.10
N TYR A 938 -4.41 -11.02 28.72
CA TYR A 938 -4.21 -9.58 28.80
C TYR A 938 -3.73 -9.01 27.48
N ASN A 939 -4.05 -7.74 27.24
CA ASN A 939 -3.50 -6.98 26.11
C ASN A 939 -1.96 -6.96 26.24
N ALA A 940 -1.27 -6.99 25.10
CA ALA A 940 0.19 -7.04 25.06
C ALA A 940 0.88 -5.97 25.93
N ASP A 941 0.48 -4.71 25.83
CA ASP A 941 1.07 -3.60 26.61
C ASP A 941 0.94 -3.83 28.12
N TRP A 942 -0.23 -4.31 28.54
CA TRP A 942 -0.53 -4.58 29.94
C TRP A 942 0.18 -5.84 30.44
N ALA A 943 0.25 -6.89 29.62
CA ALA A 943 1.00 -8.12 29.92
C ALA A 943 2.50 -7.83 30.13
N GLU A 944 3.08 -6.97 29.30
CA GLU A 944 4.46 -6.49 29.43
C GLU A 944 4.67 -5.71 30.76
N ASN A 945 3.78 -4.76 31.07
CA ASN A 945 3.85 -3.98 32.33
C ASN A 945 3.72 -4.87 33.57
N LEU A 946 2.82 -5.84 33.52
CA LEU A 946 2.65 -6.80 34.59
C LEU A 946 3.91 -7.68 34.76
N ALA A 947 4.43 -8.28 33.69
CA ALA A 947 5.63 -9.11 33.78
C ALA A 947 6.83 -8.32 34.30
N ARG A 948 6.95 -7.03 33.91
CA ARG A 948 7.92 -6.08 34.46
C ARG A 948 7.76 -5.96 35.96
N ASN A 949 6.54 -5.74 36.43
CA ASN A 949 6.26 -5.64 37.85
C ASN A 949 6.59 -6.93 38.62
N VAL A 950 6.25 -8.10 38.08
CA VAL A 950 6.56 -9.40 38.70
C VAL A 950 8.07 -9.58 38.86
N VAL A 951 8.86 -9.29 37.83
CA VAL A 951 10.31 -9.45 37.86
C VAL A 951 10.99 -8.44 38.79
N LEU A 952 10.55 -7.17 38.77
CA LEU A 952 11.05 -6.14 39.69
C LEU A 952 10.72 -6.47 41.15
N PHE A 953 9.49 -6.93 41.40
CA PHE A 953 9.06 -7.35 42.73
C PHE A 953 9.91 -8.51 43.26
N ALA A 954 10.16 -9.54 42.45
CA ALA A 954 11.01 -10.67 42.84
C ALA A 954 12.42 -10.21 43.24
N HIS A 955 12.98 -9.27 42.49
CA HIS A 955 14.30 -8.70 42.79
C HIS A 955 14.30 -7.90 44.10
N LEU A 956 13.27 -7.06 44.33
CA LEU A 956 13.13 -6.25 45.55
C LEU A 956 12.91 -7.12 46.79
N GLN A 957 12.14 -8.20 46.68
CA GLN A 957 11.92 -9.13 47.78
C GLN A 957 13.22 -9.80 48.23
N ASN A 958 14.16 -10.04 47.30
CA ASN A 958 15.47 -10.64 47.60
C ASN A 958 16.55 -9.59 47.92
N ASN A 959 16.32 -8.32 47.56
CA ASN A 959 17.25 -7.21 47.77
C ASN A 959 16.49 -5.97 48.29
N PRO A 960 15.93 -6.02 49.51
CA PRO A 960 15.17 -4.90 50.05
C PRO A 960 16.07 -3.66 50.18
N PRO A 961 15.57 -2.45 49.84
CA PRO A 961 16.34 -1.23 50.02
C PRO A 961 16.71 -1.05 51.50
N ALA A 962 17.92 -0.55 51.77
CA ALA A 962 18.37 -0.25 53.12
C ALA A 962 17.35 0.68 53.80
N ALA A 963 16.89 0.33 55.00
CA ALA A 963 15.91 1.11 55.74
C ALA A 963 16.37 2.56 55.85
N SER A 964 15.59 3.49 55.31
CA SER A 964 15.85 4.91 55.48
C SER A 964 15.78 5.24 56.97
N GLN A 965 16.88 5.71 57.55
CA GLN A 965 16.83 6.34 58.87
C GLN A 965 15.75 7.43 58.84
N PRO A 966 14.86 7.51 59.84
CA PRO A 966 13.82 8.51 59.86
C PRO A 966 14.45 9.89 59.78
N ALA A 967 14.04 10.67 58.79
CA ALA A 967 14.46 12.05 58.61
C ALA A 967 14.20 12.81 59.92
N ALA A 968 15.25 13.43 60.47
CA ALA A 968 15.13 14.34 61.58
C ALA A 968 14.08 15.40 61.26
N THR A 969 13.03 15.44 62.08
CA THR A 969 11.97 16.43 62.06
C THR A 969 12.59 17.83 62.16
N THR A 970 12.61 18.56 61.05
CA THR A 970 12.81 20.01 61.08
C THR A 970 11.46 20.66 61.37
N ALA A 971 11.43 21.43 62.46
CA ALA A 971 10.26 22.16 62.93
C ALA A 971 9.79 23.20 61.89
N PRO A 972 8.47 23.52 61.83
CA PRO A 972 7.96 24.46 60.84
C PRO A 972 8.30 25.91 61.21
N ALA A 973 8.89 26.63 60.26
CA ALA A 973 9.07 28.08 60.33
C ALA A 973 7.72 28.81 60.19
N THR A 974 7.49 29.74 61.09
CA THR A 974 6.28 30.53 61.28
C THR A 974 6.09 31.53 60.14
N GLN A 975 4.96 31.48 59.43
CA GLN A 975 4.56 32.51 58.47
C GLN A 975 3.95 33.71 59.21
N ALA A 976 4.61 34.86 59.13
CA ALA A 976 4.04 36.14 59.53
C ALA A 976 3.16 36.70 58.39
N LYS A 977 1.88 36.91 58.70
CA LYS A 977 0.94 37.70 57.90
C LYS A 977 1.33 39.18 57.94
N THR A 978 1.20 39.87 56.82
CA THR A 978 0.78 41.28 56.79
C THR A 978 0.06 41.56 55.49
N ALA A 979 -1.16 42.08 55.62
CA ALA A 979 -2.05 42.49 54.54
C ALA A 979 -2.28 44.00 54.62
N ALA A 980 -2.30 44.65 53.45
CA ALA A 980 -3.00 45.90 53.11
C ALA A 980 -2.78 46.08 51.60
N LYS A 981 -3.76 46.28 50.71
CA LYS A 981 -5.11 46.80 50.79
C LYS A 981 -5.93 46.20 49.64
#